data_AF-A0A9P1CEN5-F1
#
_entry.id   AF-A0A9P1CEN5-F1
#
_cell.length_a   1.000
_cell.length_b   1.000
_cell.length_c   1.000
_cell.angle_alpha   90.00
_cell.angle_beta   90.00
_cell.angle_gamma   90.00
#
_symmetry.space_group_name_H-M   'P 1'
#
loop_
_entity.id
_entity.type
_entity.pdbx_description
1 polymer ?
#
loop_
_entity_poly.entity_id
_entity_poly.type
_entity_poly.pdbx_seq_one_letter_code
_entity_poly.pdbx_strand_id
1 'polypeptide(L)'
;MTSSLTVESLCFPPQPSAHLTDAMLCMCCVPEPGADAIEILPTGDEGQGTSAMKIKEQPGMVVEIPMKEPELIKEEIPVKAAPPEVKELEAVWYEFNTKATKKDGKVGCKIEPSAMATVNRVNRDTLTRDYCILRQLEPGCVLRDVEVMDRVLRVNGVKGTAPALARRMAESAETFEISVQRPKKIEITLDKKTRDGMKVSEQDSCGLVITDIRGPFESIARDAKVKLFDRIVAIDGSLSTADELRLLLSKRDKAAEHGKKEDESSECLGVFEFRCRHGLIQNPMVSIQLAAGCLVFRLTDGFARNALLANQIQLFQPLVEWVLRTLCGFGSNSAQRAAKFLSASCSVAPLLLGAVQRIYGMRLSMLVLVGCFVEALCTAFTGLTGAAPNWAQAVTPMLKSHELAVIATILGFYALGYGAVTSAMPALTRKSAPDGSLCTGLMQAFVAVLTAGAIFGISAAALAQSFHQDHLALLTAVLALLLGICFLPPLGGTPAPWARRILRWAVGLRPEELATWETHSDSGHRLLAPRDANGSDALAPLAPVLWRLVLLLPFYAAAIQWTTSWYVQTLYLDRNVAGFEIPACLLQAFERLMSLAALTLLRATSVLKWKTSTRLSLGSLLAACAMFVSATVEYWRKNATRLPGEEQISTLSILWLLPQFALIAAAEAFIYPASAEFLSLSALAYGLGCAVQASAVAALGLLLGYLKDWIPESSPNEGHYDKFYFCLCTSCLGATLLFFAFPFSG
;
A
#
# COMPACT_ATOMS: atom_id res chain seq x y z
N MET A 1 59.96 31.77 -4.02
CA MET A 1 61.28 31.40 -3.46
C MET A 1 61.02 30.90 -2.05
N THR A 2 60.96 29.58 -1.82
CA THR A 2 62.10 28.70 -1.44
C THR A 2 62.65 29.01 -0.03
N SER A 3 62.77 28.07 0.92
CA SER A 3 62.43 26.63 0.87
C SER A 3 62.56 25.92 2.25
N SER A 4 61.79 24.84 2.43
CA SER A 4 62.18 23.51 3.00
C SER A 4 62.48 23.28 4.50
N LEU A 5 62.44 21.98 4.87
CA LEU A 5 62.93 21.31 6.11
C LEU A 5 61.99 21.30 7.35
N THR A 6 61.77 20.20 8.11
CA THR A 6 61.77 18.74 7.78
C THR A 6 61.05 17.90 8.86
N VAL A 7 60.24 16.93 8.41
CA VAL A 7 60.12 15.50 8.83
C VAL A 7 60.50 15.04 10.25
N GLU A 8 59.53 14.44 10.95
CA GLU A 8 59.55 13.08 11.55
C GLU A 8 58.09 12.65 11.88
N SER A 9 57.50 11.45 11.70
CA SER A 9 57.81 10.14 11.07
C SER A 9 58.05 8.91 11.97
N LEU A 10 56.98 8.20 12.36
CA LEU A 10 56.98 6.80 12.86
C LEU A 10 55.72 6.04 12.38
N CYS A 11 55.80 4.72 12.15
CA CYS A 11 54.95 4.00 11.19
C CYS A 11 54.35 2.65 11.67
N PHE A 12 53.25 2.23 11.00
CA PHE A 12 52.86 0.90 10.43
C PHE A 12 53.62 -0.41 10.82
N PRO A 13 53.09 -1.65 10.62
CA PRO A 13 52.21 -2.12 9.51
C PRO A 13 51.16 -3.21 9.94
N PRO A 14 50.62 -4.14 9.08
CA PRO A 14 50.59 -4.25 7.60
C PRO A 14 49.17 -4.45 6.97
N GLN A 15 49.11 -4.47 5.62
CA GLN A 15 47.96 -4.91 4.80
C GLN A 15 48.02 -6.44 4.48
N PRO A 16 47.08 -7.02 3.69
CA PRO A 16 47.03 -6.89 2.20
C PRO A 16 45.62 -6.56 1.64
N SER A 17 45.37 -6.34 0.33
CA SER A 17 46.11 -5.70 -0.79
C SER A 17 45.23 -5.68 -2.08
N ALA A 18 45.62 -4.92 -3.12
CA ALA A 18 45.26 -5.05 -4.56
C ALA A 18 43.77 -4.87 -5.02
N HIS A 19 43.46 -4.37 -6.23
CA HIS A 19 44.15 -3.46 -7.18
C HIS A 19 43.10 -2.81 -8.13
N LEU A 20 43.50 -1.79 -8.91
CA LEU A 20 42.63 -0.99 -9.80
C LEU A 20 43.34 -0.70 -11.14
N THR A 21 42.66 -0.81 -12.30
CA THR A 21 42.96 -0.12 -13.59
C THR A 21 41.92 -0.38 -14.71
N ASP A 22 41.32 0.71 -15.21
CA ASP A 22 41.27 1.18 -16.62
C ASP A 22 40.82 0.32 -17.84
N ALA A 23 39.71 0.76 -18.45
CA ALA A 23 39.57 1.32 -19.81
C ALA A 23 39.59 0.50 -21.14
N MET A 24 38.57 0.82 -21.97
CA MET A 24 38.52 0.93 -23.46
C MET A 24 38.41 -0.31 -24.41
N LEU A 25 37.44 -0.17 -25.33
CA LEU A 25 37.26 -0.70 -26.70
C LEU A 25 37.31 -2.22 -27.05
N CYS A 26 36.12 -2.71 -27.41
CA CYS A 26 35.71 -3.12 -28.79
C CYS A 26 36.21 -4.44 -29.46
N MET A 27 35.29 -4.99 -30.28
CA MET A 27 35.43 -6.02 -31.33
C MET A 27 35.66 -7.52 -30.99
N CYS A 28 34.55 -8.26 -31.14
CA CYS A 28 34.38 -9.37 -32.10
C CYS A 28 34.80 -10.84 -31.80
N CYS A 29 34.00 -11.71 -32.44
CA CYS A 29 34.22 -13.12 -32.82
C CYS A 29 33.91 -14.26 -31.83
N VAL A 30 33.24 -15.27 -32.40
CA VAL A 30 32.87 -16.60 -31.87
C VAL A 30 33.73 -17.63 -32.60
N PRO A 31 34.27 -18.65 -31.88
CA PRO A 31 33.87 -20.05 -32.15
C PRO A 31 33.70 -20.81 -30.80
N GLU A 32 32.64 -21.54 -30.48
CA GLU A 32 31.94 -22.70 -31.07
C GLU A 32 31.87 -23.79 -29.96
N PRO A 33 31.02 -24.84 -30.07
CA PRO A 33 30.65 -25.66 -28.92
C PRO A 33 31.13 -27.12 -28.97
N GLY A 34 31.00 -27.83 -27.83
CA GLY A 34 30.88 -29.29 -27.78
C GLY A 34 30.91 -29.85 -26.36
N ALA A 35 30.65 -31.14 -26.12
CA ALA A 35 29.86 -32.13 -26.88
C ALA A 35 29.88 -33.47 -26.09
N ASP A 36 28.80 -34.25 -26.12
CA ASP A 36 28.71 -35.72 -25.90
C ASP A 36 27.22 -36.09 -26.19
N ALA A 37 26.86 -36.80 -27.27
CA ALA A 37 27.01 -38.23 -27.59
C ALA A 37 26.03 -39.11 -26.74
N ILE A 38 25.30 -40.12 -27.26
CA ILE A 38 25.47 -41.14 -28.34
C ILE A 38 24.06 -41.38 -28.99
N GLU A 39 23.83 -41.38 -30.32
CA GLU A 39 23.89 -42.49 -31.33
C GLU A 39 22.84 -43.63 -31.12
N ILE A 40 22.21 -44.34 -32.10
CA ILE A 40 22.56 -44.76 -33.49
C ILE A 40 21.31 -44.75 -34.45
N LEU A 41 21.55 -44.70 -35.78
CA LEU A 41 20.62 -44.73 -36.96
C LEU A 41 20.40 -46.17 -37.53
N PRO A 42 19.88 -46.47 -38.77
CA PRO A 42 19.21 -45.71 -39.86
C PRO A 42 17.79 -46.27 -40.18
N THR A 43 17.03 -46.02 -41.28
CA THR A 43 17.16 -45.44 -42.65
C THR A 43 15.91 -44.57 -42.97
N GLY A 44 15.74 -43.84 -44.08
CA GLY A 44 16.54 -43.50 -45.28
C GLY A 44 15.66 -42.87 -46.37
N ASP A 45 16.28 -42.13 -47.32
CA ASP A 45 15.74 -41.64 -48.62
C ASP A 45 14.51 -40.68 -48.62
N GLU A 46 14.32 -39.72 -49.55
CA GLU A 46 15.25 -38.85 -50.32
C GLU A 46 14.43 -37.65 -50.90
N GLY A 47 15.06 -36.65 -51.54
CA GLY A 47 14.38 -35.78 -52.51
C GLY A 47 14.07 -34.29 -52.16
N GLN A 48 15.04 -33.41 -52.45
CA GLN A 48 14.95 -32.15 -53.25
C GLN A 48 13.62 -31.35 -53.34
N GLY A 49 13.59 -30.00 -53.28
CA GLY A 49 14.68 -29.04 -53.03
C GLY A 49 14.37 -27.56 -53.38
N THR A 50 15.29 -26.68 -52.95
CA THR A 50 15.67 -25.36 -53.54
C THR A 50 14.66 -24.21 -53.77
N SER A 51 14.81 -23.16 -52.94
CA SER A 51 15.28 -21.80 -53.36
C SER A 51 14.34 -20.71 -53.94
N ALA A 52 14.04 -19.73 -53.07
CA ALA A 52 14.61 -18.36 -53.09
C ALA A 52 13.96 -17.16 -53.84
N MET A 53 14.07 -16.01 -53.14
CA MET A 53 14.33 -14.62 -53.58
C MET A 53 13.22 -13.65 -54.12
N LYS A 54 13.25 -12.46 -53.48
CA LYS A 54 13.16 -11.07 -54.02
C LYS A 54 11.80 -10.43 -54.39
N ILE A 55 11.39 -9.53 -53.48
CA ILE A 55 11.21 -8.07 -53.70
C ILE A 55 10.55 -7.62 -55.03
N LYS A 56 9.34 -7.06 -54.91
CA LYS A 56 9.01 -5.71 -55.44
C LYS A 56 7.76 -5.12 -54.77
N GLU A 57 7.59 -3.80 -54.92
CA GLU A 57 6.47 -3.03 -54.34
C GLU A 57 5.44 -2.62 -55.40
N GLN A 58 4.27 -2.14 -54.91
CA GLN A 58 3.23 -1.37 -55.63
C GLN A 58 2.37 -2.13 -56.68
N PRO A 59 1.19 -1.60 -57.05
CA PRO A 59 0.14 -1.14 -56.12
C PRO A 59 -1.29 -1.59 -56.54
N GLY A 60 -2.22 -1.57 -55.57
CA GLY A 60 -3.66 -1.32 -55.74
C GLY A 60 -4.45 -2.06 -56.84
N MET A 61 -5.27 -3.04 -56.45
CA MET A 61 -6.38 -3.53 -57.27
C MET A 61 -7.61 -3.85 -56.40
N VAL A 62 -8.79 -3.45 -56.83
CA VAL A 62 -10.08 -3.85 -56.25
C VAL A 62 -10.73 -4.86 -57.20
N VAL A 63 -11.11 -6.03 -56.68
CA VAL A 63 -11.89 -7.06 -57.39
C VAL A 63 -12.86 -7.68 -56.38
N GLU A 64 -14.14 -7.78 -56.76
CA GLU A 64 -15.21 -8.43 -55.99
C GLU A 64 -15.45 -9.89 -56.46
N ILE A 65 -16.49 -10.54 -55.92
CA ILE A 65 -17.13 -11.78 -56.43
C ILE A 65 -16.36 -13.09 -56.08
N PRO A 66 -17.02 -14.24 -55.72
CA PRO A 66 -18.40 -14.47 -55.27
C PRO A 66 -18.52 -15.18 -53.89
N MET A 67 -19.76 -15.29 -53.38
CA MET A 67 -20.14 -16.33 -52.41
C MET A 67 -20.22 -17.73 -53.06
N LYS A 68 -20.02 -18.79 -52.27
CA LYS A 68 -20.55 -20.13 -52.57
C LYS A 68 -20.91 -20.90 -51.28
N GLU A 69 -22.15 -21.38 -51.23
CA GLU A 69 -22.77 -22.21 -50.17
C GLU A 69 -22.82 -23.70 -50.59
N PRO A 70 -23.35 -24.64 -49.77
CA PRO A 70 -23.25 -24.80 -48.30
C PRO A 70 -22.99 -26.27 -47.87
N GLU A 71 -22.87 -26.54 -46.56
CA GLU A 71 -23.47 -27.69 -45.83
C GLU A 71 -23.22 -27.46 -44.31
N LEU A 72 -24.21 -27.27 -43.43
CA LEU A 72 -25.36 -28.11 -42.99
C LEU A 72 -25.02 -29.04 -41.80
N ILE A 73 -25.53 -28.70 -40.62
CA ILE A 73 -26.21 -29.60 -39.65
C ILE A 73 -26.85 -28.73 -38.56
N LYS A 74 -27.96 -29.20 -37.96
CA LYS A 74 -28.69 -28.55 -36.86
C LYS A 74 -28.42 -29.26 -35.53
N GLU A 75 -28.51 -28.54 -34.42
CA GLU A 75 -28.94 -29.12 -33.13
C GLU A 75 -30.08 -28.28 -32.54
N GLU A 76 -31.10 -28.98 -32.04
CA GLU A 76 -32.20 -28.43 -31.25
C GLU A 76 -32.04 -28.90 -29.80
N ILE A 77 -32.39 -28.04 -28.82
CA ILE A 77 -32.05 -28.27 -27.41
C ILE A 77 -33.14 -29.12 -26.72
N PRO A 78 -32.81 -30.30 -26.15
CA PRO A 78 -33.76 -31.13 -25.40
C PRO A 78 -33.97 -30.66 -23.95
N VAL A 79 -35.00 -31.22 -23.30
CA VAL A 79 -35.61 -30.73 -22.05
C VAL A 79 -34.80 -31.08 -20.78
N LYS A 80 -34.99 -30.28 -19.72
CA LYS A 80 -34.39 -30.45 -18.38
C LYS A 80 -34.58 -31.85 -17.77
N ALA A 81 -33.53 -32.37 -17.15
CA ALA A 81 -33.61 -33.43 -16.14
C ALA A 81 -34.23 -32.91 -14.82
N ALA A 82 -34.69 -33.84 -13.98
CA ALA A 82 -35.25 -33.54 -12.65
C ALA A 82 -34.16 -33.14 -11.63
N PRO A 83 -34.46 -32.28 -10.64
CA PRO A 83 -33.51 -31.93 -9.58
C PRO A 83 -33.33 -33.08 -8.56
N PRO A 84 -32.16 -33.18 -7.91
CA PRO A 84 -31.90 -34.23 -6.91
C PRO A 84 -32.69 -34.05 -5.62
N GLU A 85 -32.97 -35.16 -4.95
CA GLU A 85 -33.68 -35.20 -3.67
C GLU A 85 -32.70 -35.12 -2.49
N VAL A 86 -33.04 -34.33 -1.47
CA VAL A 86 -32.24 -34.13 -0.24
C VAL A 86 -33.04 -34.65 0.96
N LYS A 87 -32.45 -35.56 1.74
CA LYS A 87 -33.12 -36.15 2.91
C LYS A 87 -32.39 -35.76 4.20
N GLU A 88 -32.97 -34.79 4.90
CA GLU A 88 -32.49 -34.36 6.20
C GLU A 88 -32.92 -35.37 7.27
N LEU A 89 -32.01 -36.27 7.65
CA LEU A 89 -32.23 -37.23 8.74
C LEU A 89 -32.40 -36.46 10.07
N GLU A 90 -33.44 -36.78 10.84
CA GLU A 90 -33.82 -36.02 12.05
C GLU A 90 -32.84 -36.21 13.22
N ALA A 91 -31.71 -35.50 13.16
CA ALA A 91 -30.85 -35.23 14.30
C ALA A 91 -31.18 -33.85 14.88
N VAL A 92 -32.01 -33.84 15.93
CA VAL A 92 -32.23 -32.68 16.80
C VAL A 92 -30.95 -32.40 17.59
N TRP A 93 -30.69 -31.14 17.96
CA TRP A 93 -29.47 -30.74 18.65
C TRP A 93 -29.52 -31.11 20.14
N TYR A 94 -28.55 -31.91 20.60
CA TYR A 94 -28.33 -32.20 22.02
C TYR A 94 -26.88 -31.89 22.41
N GLU A 95 -26.67 -30.97 23.36
CA GLU A 95 -25.50 -30.99 24.26
C GLU A 95 -25.95 -31.74 25.51
N PHE A 96 -25.31 -32.87 25.83
CA PHE A 96 -25.66 -33.70 26.98
C PHE A 96 -24.41 -34.03 27.81
N ASN A 97 -24.57 -34.10 29.12
CA ASN A 97 -23.51 -34.58 30.01
C ASN A 97 -23.64 -36.09 30.20
N THR A 98 -22.51 -36.80 30.19
CA THR A 98 -22.44 -38.21 30.59
C THR A 98 -21.19 -38.48 31.42
N LYS A 99 -21.17 -39.59 32.17
CA LYS A 99 -20.09 -39.94 33.10
C LYS A 99 -19.13 -40.94 32.47
N ALA A 100 -17.92 -40.47 32.21
CA ALA A 100 -16.79 -41.31 31.83
C ALA A 100 -16.25 -42.05 33.06
N THR A 101 -15.96 -43.35 32.90
CA THR A 101 -15.28 -44.17 33.90
C THR A 101 -14.02 -44.75 33.28
N LYS A 102 -12.88 -44.62 33.97
CA LYS A 102 -11.63 -45.26 33.58
C LYS A 102 -11.64 -46.72 34.01
N LYS A 103 -11.09 -47.58 33.17
CA LYS A 103 -10.74 -48.96 33.51
C LYS A 103 -9.26 -49.15 33.20
N ASP A 104 -8.50 -49.70 34.15
CA ASP A 104 -7.06 -49.93 34.02
C ASP A 104 -6.29 -48.64 33.62
N GLY A 105 -6.70 -47.50 34.19
CA GLY A 105 -6.17 -46.16 33.92
C GLY A 105 -6.62 -45.51 32.60
N LYS A 106 -7.35 -46.22 31.73
CA LYS A 106 -7.75 -45.75 30.39
C LYS A 106 -9.26 -45.49 30.31
N VAL A 107 -9.67 -44.53 29.48
CA VAL A 107 -11.09 -44.17 29.26
C VAL A 107 -11.78 -45.14 28.27
N GLY A 108 -11.02 -45.96 27.54
CA GLY A 108 -11.55 -46.85 26.49
C GLY A 108 -12.01 -46.11 25.23
N CYS A 109 -11.58 -44.87 25.01
CA CYS A 109 -11.88 -44.09 23.82
C CYS A 109 -10.62 -43.43 23.25
N LYS A 110 -10.46 -43.45 21.93
CA LYS A 110 -9.45 -42.67 21.22
C LYS A 110 -10.08 -41.37 20.74
N ILE A 111 -9.58 -40.26 21.25
CA ILE A 111 -9.97 -38.90 20.86
C ILE A 111 -8.98 -38.33 19.85
N GLU A 112 -9.43 -37.35 19.08
CA GLU A 112 -8.62 -36.51 18.22
C GLU A 112 -8.14 -35.26 19.00
N PRO A 113 -6.87 -35.22 19.45
CA PRO A 113 -6.22 -33.96 19.76
C PRO A 113 -5.92 -33.26 18.43
N SER A 114 -6.83 -32.40 17.97
CA SER A 114 -6.70 -31.74 16.66
C SER A 114 -5.51 -30.78 16.63
N ALA A 115 -4.34 -31.30 16.26
CA ALA A 115 -3.10 -30.58 16.13
C ALA A 115 -2.72 -30.52 14.65
N MET A 116 -3.20 -29.48 13.95
CA MET A 116 -2.81 -29.23 12.57
C MET A 116 -1.35 -28.79 12.52
N ALA A 117 -0.45 -29.77 12.44
CA ALA A 117 0.99 -29.61 12.63
C ALA A 117 1.79 -29.65 11.31
N THR A 118 1.11 -29.51 10.17
CA THR A 118 1.74 -29.54 8.82
C THR A 118 1.33 -28.34 7.94
N VAL A 119 1.01 -27.21 8.56
CA VAL A 119 1.35 -25.90 7.98
C VAL A 119 2.48 -25.34 8.86
N ASN A 120 3.53 -24.79 8.23
CA ASN A 120 4.79 -24.51 8.91
C ASN A 120 4.67 -23.52 10.09
N ARG A 121 5.57 -23.72 11.06
CA ARG A 121 6.11 -22.72 12.01
C ARG A 121 6.16 -21.34 11.33
N VAL A 122 5.74 -20.20 11.91
CA VAL A 122 5.34 -19.82 13.29
C VAL A 122 4.10 -18.90 13.14
N ASN A 123 3.07 -18.86 13.98
CA ASN A 123 2.98 -19.12 15.42
C ASN A 123 1.80 -20.02 15.81
N ARG A 124 1.85 -20.67 16.99
CA ARG A 124 1.27 -22.02 17.17
C ARG A 124 -0.15 -22.11 17.76
N ASP A 125 -0.71 -21.01 18.27
CA ASP A 125 -1.80 -21.10 19.26
C ASP A 125 -3.21 -20.87 18.68
N THR A 126 -3.33 -20.17 17.55
CA THR A 126 -4.58 -19.54 17.07
C THR A 126 -5.57 -20.43 16.31
N LEU A 127 -5.44 -21.76 16.36
CA LEU A 127 -6.38 -22.68 15.68
C LEU A 127 -6.62 -24.01 16.44
N THR A 128 -6.48 -23.96 17.76
CA THR A 128 -6.98 -25.04 18.61
C THR A 128 -8.51 -25.11 18.53
N ARG A 129 -9.08 -26.31 18.37
CA ARG A 129 -10.53 -26.52 18.52
C ARG A 129 -10.88 -26.48 20.01
N ASP A 130 -11.94 -25.81 20.41
CA ASP A 130 -12.43 -25.78 21.81
C ASP A 130 -13.19 -27.07 22.22
N TYR A 131 -12.90 -28.18 21.53
CA TYR A 131 -13.53 -29.48 21.69
C TYR A 131 -12.64 -30.59 21.12
N CYS A 132 -12.70 -31.78 21.71
CA CYS A 132 -12.16 -33.01 21.10
C CYS A 132 -13.22 -33.67 20.21
N ILE A 133 -12.80 -34.43 19.20
CA ILE A 133 -13.68 -35.34 18.45
C ILE A 133 -13.35 -36.77 18.87
N LEU A 134 -14.36 -37.63 19.06
CA LEU A 134 -14.16 -39.05 19.37
C LEU A 134 -13.98 -39.87 18.09
N ARG A 135 -12.81 -40.52 17.92
CA ARG A 135 -12.46 -41.30 16.73
C ARG A 135 -12.80 -42.78 16.82
N GLN A 136 -12.67 -43.37 18.01
CA GLN A 136 -12.90 -44.80 18.24
C GLN A 136 -13.31 -45.05 19.69
N LEU A 137 -14.26 -45.97 19.89
CA LEU A 137 -14.60 -46.53 21.19
C LEU A 137 -14.07 -47.97 21.22
N GLU A 138 -13.40 -48.36 22.30
CA GLU A 138 -12.82 -49.69 22.48
C GLU A 138 -13.88 -50.64 23.08
N PRO A 139 -13.91 -51.93 22.70
CA PRO A 139 -14.92 -52.87 23.21
C PRO A 139 -14.91 -52.95 24.75
N GLY A 140 -16.05 -52.62 25.36
CA GLY A 140 -16.18 -52.52 26.83
C GLY A 140 -15.94 -51.13 27.43
N CYS A 141 -15.77 -50.08 26.61
CA CYS A 141 -15.87 -48.69 27.08
C CYS A 141 -17.25 -48.42 27.71
N VAL A 142 -17.27 -47.69 28.83
CA VAL A 142 -18.49 -47.48 29.64
C VAL A 142 -19.27 -46.21 29.24
N LEU A 143 -18.86 -45.53 28.16
CA LEU A 143 -19.55 -44.37 27.58
C LEU A 143 -20.80 -44.80 26.78
N ARG A 144 -21.88 -45.15 27.49
CA ARG A 144 -23.08 -45.81 26.91
C ARG A 144 -23.81 -44.98 25.85
N ASP A 145 -23.80 -43.66 25.98
CA ASP A 145 -24.66 -42.75 25.22
C ASP A 145 -23.93 -42.03 24.08
N VAL A 146 -22.63 -42.33 23.89
CA VAL A 146 -21.69 -41.57 23.07
C VAL A 146 -21.38 -42.32 21.77
N GLU A 147 -21.40 -41.61 20.64
CA GLU A 147 -21.05 -42.13 19.32
C GLU A 147 -19.63 -41.73 18.89
N VAL A 148 -19.09 -42.43 17.89
CA VAL A 148 -17.95 -41.93 17.10
C VAL A 148 -18.40 -40.68 16.33
N MET A 149 -17.49 -39.70 16.17
CA MET A 149 -17.72 -38.32 15.71
C MET A 149 -18.40 -37.36 16.69
N ASP A 150 -18.84 -37.80 17.87
CA ASP A 150 -19.33 -36.87 18.90
C ASP A 150 -18.21 -35.92 19.39
N ARG A 151 -18.62 -34.69 19.74
CA ARG A 151 -17.71 -33.60 20.13
C ARG A 151 -17.71 -33.39 21.63
N VAL A 152 -16.59 -33.66 22.31
CA VAL A 152 -16.42 -33.41 23.75
C VAL A 152 -16.09 -31.94 23.98
N LEU A 153 -17.02 -31.18 24.55
CA LEU A 153 -16.93 -29.73 24.77
C LEU A 153 -16.34 -29.36 26.15
N ARG A 154 -16.51 -30.23 27.16
CA ARG A 154 -16.08 -30.00 28.55
C ARG A 154 -15.60 -31.28 29.21
N VAL A 155 -14.71 -31.14 30.18
CA VAL A 155 -14.32 -32.20 31.13
C VAL A 155 -14.46 -31.64 32.54
N ASN A 156 -15.27 -32.28 33.39
CA ASN A 156 -15.69 -31.79 34.72
C ASN A 156 -16.16 -30.33 34.68
N GLY A 157 -17.09 -30.02 33.76
CA GLY A 157 -17.64 -28.68 33.52
C GLY A 157 -16.72 -27.67 32.82
N VAL A 158 -15.40 -27.89 32.87
CA VAL A 158 -14.37 -26.98 32.33
C VAL A 158 -14.22 -27.14 30.80
N LYS A 159 -14.38 -26.03 30.06
CA LYS A 159 -14.04 -25.93 28.63
C LYS A 159 -12.52 -25.76 28.44
N GLY A 160 -12.02 -26.12 27.26
CA GLY A 160 -10.62 -25.90 26.90
C GLY A 160 -10.31 -26.30 25.47
N THR A 161 -9.06 -26.10 25.06
CA THR A 161 -8.57 -26.54 23.75
C THR A 161 -8.50 -28.06 23.67
N ALA A 162 -8.59 -28.64 22.47
CA ALA A 162 -8.56 -30.11 22.29
C ALA A 162 -7.37 -30.81 22.99
N PRO A 163 -6.13 -30.28 22.96
CA PRO A 163 -5.03 -30.86 23.75
C PRO A 163 -5.21 -30.71 25.27
N ALA A 164 -5.84 -29.64 25.75
CA ALA A 164 -6.08 -29.42 27.17
C ALA A 164 -7.26 -30.25 27.71
N LEU A 165 -8.32 -30.44 26.91
CA LEU A 165 -9.41 -31.37 27.21
C LEU A 165 -8.89 -32.82 27.21
N ALA A 166 -8.11 -33.20 26.20
CA ALA A 166 -7.47 -34.52 26.14
C ALA A 166 -6.59 -34.81 27.37
N ARG A 167 -5.76 -33.84 27.79
CA ARG A 167 -4.98 -33.92 29.03
C ARG A 167 -5.87 -34.03 30.26
N ARG A 168 -6.91 -33.19 30.39
CA ARG A 168 -7.87 -33.27 31.50
C ARG A 168 -8.61 -34.62 31.57
N MET A 169 -8.92 -35.27 30.44
CA MET A 169 -9.45 -36.64 30.45
C MET A 169 -8.40 -37.64 30.96
N ALA A 170 -7.14 -37.53 30.54
CA ALA A 170 -6.05 -38.37 31.01
C ALA A 170 -5.73 -38.14 32.50
N GLU A 171 -5.83 -36.91 33.01
CA GLU A 171 -5.46 -36.47 34.36
C GLU A 171 -6.61 -36.57 35.39
N SER A 172 -7.86 -36.70 34.97
CA SER A 172 -9.03 -36.81 35.88
C SER A 172 -9.02 -38.09 36.72
N ALA A 173 -9.83 -38.12 37.78
CA ALA A 173 -10.07 -39.30 38.61
C ALA A 173 -10.69 -40.49 37.82
N GLU A 174 -10.85 -41.64 38.47
CA GLU A 174 -11.45 -42.84 37.85
C GLU A 174 -12.87 -42.62 37.32
N THR A 175 -13.65 -41.72 37.92
CA THR A 175 -14.92 -41.25 37.35
C THR A 175 -14.87 -39.74 37.14
N PHE A 176 -15.38 -39.27 35.99
CA PHE A 176 -15.42 -37.87 35.64
C PHE A 176 -16.55 -37.56 34.66
N GLU A 177 -17.01 -36.32 34.61
CA GLU A 177 -18.11 -35.90 33.74
C GLU A 177 -17.57 -35.29 32.43
N ILE A 178 -18.21 -35.58 31.30
CA ILE A 178 -17.95 -34.94 30.01
C ILE A 178 -19.24 -34.34 29.44
N SER A 179 -19.17 -33.12 28.90
CA SER A 179 -20.22 -32.58 28.03
C SER A 179 -19.91 -32.96 26.60
N VAL A 180 -20.92 -33.50 25.92
CA VAL A 180 -20.84 -34.07 24.58
C VAL A 180 -21.91 -33.43 23.69
N GLN A 181 -21.52 -32.99 22.49
CA GLN A 181 -22.42 -32.48 21.46
C GLN A 181 -22.40 -33.42 20.26
N ARG A 182 -23.58 -33.93 19.88
CA ARG A 182 -23.75 -34.72 18.65
C ARG A 182 -23.93 -33.79 17.44
N PRO A 183 -23.19 -33.97 16.34
CA PRO A 183 -23.42 -33.22 15.12
C PRO A 183 -24.72 -33.64 14.41
N LYS A 184 -25.36 -32.70 13.69
CA LYS A 184 -26.43 -33.02 12.75
C LYS A 184 -25.87 -33.87 11.59
N LYS A 185 -26.72 -34.73 11.02
CA LYS A 185 -26.44 -35.65 9.90
C LYS A 185 -27.47 -35.36 8.79
N ILE A 186 -27.04 -35.07 7.56
CA ILE A 186 -27.91 -34.86 6.37
C ILE A 186 -27.48 -35.81 5.26
N GLU A 187 -28.41 -36.44 4.54
CA GLU A 187 -28.12 -37.30 3.38
C GLU A 187 -28.49 -36.62 2.06
N ILE A 188 -27.64 -36.77 1.04
CA ILE A 188 -27.81 -36.16 -0.30
C ILE A 188 -27.61 -37.20 -1.39
N THR A 189 -28.60 -37.35 -2.27
CA THR A 189 -28.49 -38.14 -3.50
C THR A 189 -27.99 -37.26 -4.64
N LEU A 190 -27.04 -37.73 -5.45
CA LEU A 190 -26.43 -36.97 -6.55
C LEU A 190 -26.46 -37.75 -7.87
N ASP A 191 -26.58 -37.01 -8.97
CA ASP A 191 -26.31 -37.53 -10.32
C ASP A 191 -24.86 -37.23 -10.72
N LYS A 192 -24.28 -38.09 -11.56
CA LYS A 192 -22.88 -38.04 -12.02
C LYS A 192 -22.53 -36.67 -12.62
N LYS A 193 -23.43 -36.04 -13.40
CA LYS A 193 -23.20 -34.70 -14.00
C LYS A 193 -23.17 -33.56 -12.99
N THR A 194 -23.65 -33.78 -11.75
CA THR A 194 -23.71 -32.74 -10.71
C THR A 194 -22.49 -32.75 -9.78
N ARG A 195 -21.66 -33.79 -9.81
CA ARG A 195 -20.57 -34.02 -8.86
C ARG A 195 -19.29 -33.20 -9.15
N ASP A 196 -19.06 -32.76 -10.38
CA ASP A 196 -17.88 -31.98 -10.82
C ASP A 196 -17.68 -30.62 -10.11
N GLY A 197 -18.61 -30.22 -9.24
CA GLY A 197 -18.52 -29.00 -8.46
C GLY A 197 -17.79 -29.10 -7.10
N MET A 198 -17.57 -30.30 -6.56
CA MET A 198 -17.08 -30.47 -5.18
C MET A 198 -15.61 -30.91 -5.12
N LYS A 199 -14.77 -30.23 -4.33
CA LYS A 199 -13.45 -30.72 -3.92
C LYS A 199 -13.41 -31.03 -2.43
N VAL A 200 -12.68 -32.08 -2.10
CA VAL A 200 -12.53 -32.61 -0.75
C VAL A 200 -11.05 -32.81 -0.40
N SER A 201 -10.73 -32.91 0.89
CA SER A 201 -9.39 -33.11 1.41
C SER A 201 -9.37 -34.13 2.56
N GLU A 202 -8.28 -34.90 2.64
CA GLU A 202 -8.04 -36.00 3.59
C GLU A 202 -7.46 -35.52 4.94
N GLN A 203 -7.36 -34.21 5.18
CA GLN A 203 -6.48 -33.64 6.23
C GLN A 203 -6.84 -33.96 7.70
N ASP A 204 -7.93 -34.67 7.98
CA ASP A 204 -8.17 -35.38 9.24
C ASP A 204 -8.74 -36.78 8.94
N SER A 205 -8.30 -37.81 9.66
CA SER A 205 -8.57 -39.23 9.34
C SER A 205 -10.02 -39.71 9.59
N CYS A 206 -10.98 -38.80 9.69
CA CYS A 206 -12.35 -39.05 10.14
C CYS A 206 -13.33 -38.26 9.24
N GLY A 207 -13.68 -38.87 8.10
CA GLY A 207 -14.47 -38.25 7.05
C GLY A 207 -13.69 -37.26 6.18
N LEU A 208 -14.07 -37.16 4.91
CA LEU A 208 -13.47 -36.24 3.94
C LEU A 208 -14.01 -34.82 4.16
N VAL A 209 -13.11 -33.83 4.23
CA VAL A 209 -13.46 -32.42 4.49
C VAL A 209 -13.68 -31.69 3.18
N ILE A 210 -14.83 -31.02 2.99
CA ILE A 210 -15.09 -30.22 1.78
C ILE A 210 -14.21 -28.97 1.79
N THR A 211 -13.46 -28.73 0.72
CA THR A 211 -12.51 -27.61 0.62
C THR A 211 -12.79 -26.64 -0.53
N ASP A 212 -13.65 -27.01 -1.48
CA ASP A 212 -14.10 -26.15 -2.58
C ASP A 212 -15.51 -26.60 -3.03
N ILE A 213 -16.39 -25.65 -3.33
CA ILE A 213 -17.76 -25.88 -3.85
C ILE A 213 -17.98 -24.86 -4.97
N ARG A 214 -18.27 -25.35 -6.19
CA ARG A 214 -18.46 -24.55 -7.41
C ARG A 214 -19.46 -25.24 -8.35
N GLY A 215 -19.77 -24.60 -9.48
CA GLY A 215 -20.40 -25.28 -10.63
C GLY A 215 -21.78 -25.87 -10.32
N PRO A 216 -22.17 -27.01 -10.94
CA PRO A 216 -23.53 -27.55 -10.79
C PRO A 216 -23.84 -28.04 -9.37
N PHE A 217 -22.83 -28.42 -8.59
CA PHE A 217 -23.01 -28.80 -7.18
C PHE A 217 -23.39 -27.62 -6.28
N GLU A 218 -23.05 -26.38 -6.66
CA GLU A 218 -23.21 -25.21 -5.78
C GLU A 218 -24.67 -24.88 -5.46
N SER A 219 -25.61 -25.11 -6.38
CA SER A 219 -27.04 -24.96 -6.11
C SER A 219 -27.53 -25.99 -5.09
N ILE A 220 -27.22 -27.26 -5.32
CA ILE A 220 -27.59 -28.40 -4.46
C ILE A 220 -27.01 -28.20 -3.05
N ALA A 221 -25.75 -27.76 -2.97
CA ALA A 221 -25.10 -27.46 -1.70
C ALA A 221 -25.78 -26.31 -0.94
N ARG A 222 -26.26 -25.26 -1.61
CA ARG A 222 -27.03 -24.18 -0.96
C ARG A 222 -28.37 -24.69 -0.41
N ASP A 223 -29.10 -25.48 -1.20
CA ASP A 223 -30.44 -25.97 -0.84
C ASP A 223 -30.36 -27.02 0.29
N ALA A 224 -29.38 -27.92 0.24
CA ALA A 224 -29.01 -28.83 1.33
C ALA A 224 -28.23 -28.14 2.48
N LYS A 225 -27.95 -26.84 2.36
CA LYS A 225 -27.23 -25.96 3.32
C LYS A 225 -25.76 -26.34 3.61
N VAL A 226 -25.19 -27.29 2.88
CA VAL A 226 -23.79 -27.77 2.96
C VAL A 226 -22.79 -26.65 2.65
N LYS A 227 -21.67 -26.63 3.39
CA LYS A 227 -20.66 -25.57 3.37
C LYS A 227 -19.25 -26.13 3.30
N LEU A 228 -18.31 -25.22 3.01
CA LEU A 228 -16.88 -25.48 3.15
C LEU A 228 -16.55 -25.87 4.60
N PHE A 229 -15.70 -26.88 4.73
CA PHE A 229 -15.25 -27.53 5.96
C PHE A 229 -16.28 -28.40 6.71
N ASP A 230 -17.47 -28.62 6.13
CA ASP A 230 -18.32 -29.74 6.55
C ASP A 230 -17.68 -31.08 6.12
N ARG A 231 -18.08 -32.19 6.76
CA ARG A 231 -17.47 -33.53 6.56
C ARG A 231 -18.42 -34.52 5.89
N ILE A 232 -17.90 -35.28 4.93
CA ILE A 232 -18.53 -36.50 4.40
C ILE A 232 -18.04 -37.68 5.25
N VAL A 233 -18.91 -38.27 6.09
CA VAL A 233 -18.52 -39.36 7.02
C VAL A 233 -18.95 -40.77 6.57
N ALA A 234 -19.76 -40.86 5.50
CA ALA A 234 -20.22 -42.09 4.89
C ALA A 234 -20.43 -41.87 3.39
N ILE A 235 -20.40 -42.93 2.58
CA ILE A 235 -20.84 -42.95 1.17
C ILE A 235 -21.58 -44.28 0.95
N ASP A 236 -22.74 -44.27 0.27
CA ASP A 236 -23.64 -45.44 0.13
C ASP A 236 -23.92 -46.16 1.48
N GLY A 237 -24.16 -45.39 2.55
CA GLY A 237 -24.36 -45.91 3.91
C GLY A 237 -23.11 -46.48 4.60
N SER A 238 -21.99 -46.62 3.90
CA SER A 238 -20.74 -47.17 4.46
C SER A 238 -19.94 -46.10 5.21
N LEU A 239 -19.96 -46.15 6.55
CA LEU A 239 -19.07 -45.38 7.42
C LEU A 239 -17.65 -45.96 7.37
N SER A 240 -16.68 -45.14 6.94
CA SER A 240 -15.28 -45.57 6.72
C SER A 240 -14.29 -44.43 7.00
N THR A 241 -13.00 -44.74 6.98
CA THR A 241 -11.92 -43.74 7.10
C THR A 241 -11.83 -42.84 5.86
N ALA A 242 -11.18 -41.68 5.98
CA ALA A 242 -11.08 -40.71 4.87
C ALA A 242 -10.46 -41.33 3.59
N ASP A 243 -9.44 -42.16 3.75
CA ASP A 243 -8.72 -42.82 2.65
C ASP A 243 -9.61 -43.86 1.93
N GLU A 244 -10.39 -44.64 2.70
CA GLU A 244 -11.36 -45.60 2.18
C GLU A 244 -12.52 -44.91 1.45
N LEU A 245 -13.06 -43.82 2.02
CA LEU A 245 -14.10 -43.02 1.39
C LEU A 245 -13.61 -42.41 0.06
N ARG A 246 -12.34 -41.96 -0.01
CA ARG A 246 -11.74 -41.50 -1.27
C ARG A 246 -11.56 -42.65 -2.27
N LEU A 247 -11.20 -43.84 -1.80
CA LEU A 247 -11.07 -45.02 -2.65
C LEU A 247 -12.44 -45.45 -3.22
N LEU A 248 -13.53 -45.32 -2.47
CA LEU A 248 -14.90 -45.55 -2.95
C LEU A 248 -15.29 -44.55 -4.04
N LEU A 249 -15.07 -43.24 -3.82
CA LEU A 249 -15.28 -42.20 -4.85
C LEU A 249 -14.52 -42.54 -6.14
N SER A 250 -13.19 -42.76 -6.03
CA SER A 250 -12.32 -42.97 -7.19
C SER A 250 -12.56 -44.29 -7.92
N LYS A 251 -13.06 -45.33 -7.24
CA LYS A 251 -13.45 -46.59 -7.88
C LYS A 251 -14.70 -46.44 -8.76
N ARG A 252 -15.69 -45.64 -8.32
CA ARG A 252 -16.90 -45.38 -9.14
C ARG A 252 -16.62 -44.53 -10.36
N ASP A 253 -15.73 -43.55 -10.25
CA ASP A 253 -15.31 -42.70 -11.38
C ASP A 253 -14.78 -43.56 -12.53
N LYS A 254 -13.88 -44.51 -12.22
CA LYS A 254 -13.31 -45.44 -13.21
C LYS A 254 -14.31 -46.46 -13.76
N ALA A 255 -15.30 -46.86 -12.97
CA ALA A 255 -16.38 -47.73 -13.43
C ALA A 255 -17.29 -47.01 -14.45
N ALA A 256 -17.56 -45.72 -14.23
CA ALA A 256 -18.34 -44.89 -15.17
C ALA A 256 -17.62 -44.66 -16.50
N GLU A 257 -16.28 -44.55 -16.50
CA GLU A 257 -15.48 -44.38 -17.74
C GLU A 257 -15.47 -45.62 -18.65
N HIS A 258 -15.69 -46.83 -18.12
CA HIS A 258 -15.61 -48.08 -18.89
C HIS A 258 -16.98 -48.69 -19.25
N GLY A 259 -18.07 -48.27 -18.60
CA GLY A 259 -19.43 -48.81 -18.82
C GLY A 259 -20.25 -48.03 -19.84
N LYS A 260 -20.38 -48.54 -21.07
CA LYS A 260 -21.21 -47.92 -22.13
C LYS A 260 -22.59 -48.60 -22.21
N LYS A 261 -23.62 -47.91 -21.71
CA LYS A 261 -25.00 -48.36 -21.42
C LYS A 261 -25.12 -49.29 -20.20
N GLU A 262 -25.75 -48.79 -19.15
CA GLU A 262 -26.79 -49.46 -18.33
C GLU A 262 -27.50 -48.37 -17.48
N ASP A 263 -28.56 -48.74 -16.76
CA ASP A 263 -29.66 -47.82 -16.40
C ASP A 263 -29.34 -46.62 -15.48
N GLU A 264 -30.20 -45.60 -15.57
CA GLU A 264 -30.25 -44.43 -14.67
C GLU A 264 -30.50 -44.86 -13.21
N SER A 265 -29.40 -45.06 -12.48
CA SER A 265 -29.38 -45.40 -11.07
C SER A 265 -28.66 -44.29 -10.29
N SER A 266 -29.38 -43.66 -9.37
CA SER A 266 -28.92 -42.49 -8.63
C SER A 266 -27.96 -42.85 -7.49
N GLU A 267 -26.91 -42.05 -7.28
CA GLU A 267 -25.87 -42.33 -6.27
C GLU A 267 -26.20 -41.64 -4.93
N CYS A 268 -26.30 -42.40 -3.84
CA CYS A 268 -26.51 -41.84 -2.49
C CYS A 268 -25.18 -41.43 -1.84
N LEU A 269 -24.89 -40.13 -1.85
CA LEU A 269 -23.60 -39.56 -1.46
C LEU A 269 -23.64 -38.88 -0.08
N GLY A 270 -23.96 -39.69 0.93
CA GLY A 270 -23.30 -39.56 2.22
C GLY A 270 -23.86 -38.56 3.21
N VAL A 271 -23.26 -38.58 4.41
CA VAL A 271 -23.75 -37.88 5.60
C VAL A 271 -22.88 -36.67 5.95
N PHE A 272 -23.50 -35.48 6.09
CA PHE A 272 -22.83 -34.19 6.32
C PHE A 272 -22.96 -33.64 7.76
N GLU A 273 -21.87 -33.08 8.31
CA GLU A 273 -21.73 -32.51 9.67
C GLU A 273 -21.32 -31.01 9.67
N PHE A 274 -21.97 -30.17 10.51
CA PHE A 274 -21.85 -28.68 10.51
C PHE A 274 -21.10 -28.03 11.70
N ARG A 275 -20.67 -26.75 11.56
CA ARG A 275 -20.02 -25.93 12.62
C ARG A 275 -20.72 -24.58 12.92
N CYS A 276 -20.49 -24.04 14.13
CA CYS A 276 -21.23 -22.94 14.77
C CYS A 276 -20.42 -21.60 14.94
N ARG A 277 -21.11 -20.53 15.39
CA ARG A 277 -20.63 -19.13 15.58
C ARG A 277 -20.18 -18.83 17.03
N HIS A 278 -19.95 -17.54 17.34
CA HIS A 278 -19.33 -16.89 18.52
C HIS A 278 -17.80 -16.77 18.42
N GLY A 279 -17.15 -15.68 18.83
CA GLY A 279 -17.60 -14.39 19.37
C GLY A 279 -16.48 -13.76 20.22
N LEU A 280 -16.28 -12.45 20.35
CA LEU A 280 -16.97 -11.25 19.82
C LEU A 280 -15.92 -10.33 19.14
N ILE A 281 -16.21 -9.22 18.44
CA ILE A 281 -17.45 -8.46 18.23
C ILE A 281 -17.63 -8.24 16.72
N GLN A 282 -18.87 -8.24 16.23
CA GLN A 282 -19.23 -7.91 14.85
C GLN A 282 -20.28 -6.79 14.88
N ASN A 283 -19.92 -5.60 14.39
CA ASN A 283 -20.86 -4.48 14.24
C ASN A 283 -20.50 -3.73 12.94
N PRO A 284 -21.22 -3.95 11.82
CA PRO A 284 -20.80 -3.48 10.49
C PRO A 284 -20.72 -1.95 10.38
N MET A 285 -21.41 -1.23 11.29
CA MET A 285 -21.25 0.21 11.53
C MET A 285 -19.78 0.67 11.59
N VAL A 286 -18.87 -0.15 12.16
CA VAL A 286 -17.47 0.25 12.41
C VAL A 286 -16.69 0.48 11.11
N SER A 287 -16.95 -0.28 10.04
CA SER A 287 -16.24 -0.13 8.75
C SER A 287 -16.49 1.24 8.11
N ILE A 288 -17.76 1.63 7.98
CA ILE A 288 -18.15 2.91 7.38
C ILE A 288 -17.80 4.11 8.26
N GLN A 289 -17.92 3.96 9.59
CA GLN A 289 -17.52 5.02 10.53
C GLN A 289 -15.99 5.23 10.52
N LEU A 290 -15.21 4.16 10.39
CA LEU A 290 -13.77 4.24 10.20
C LEU A 290 -13.43 4.87 8.84
N ALA A 291 -14.06 4.44 7.74
CA ALA A 291 -13.79 4.98 6.41
C ALA A 291 -14.07 6.49 6.31
N ALA A 292 -15.20 6.95 6.84
CA ALA A 292 -15.51 8.37 6.92
C ALA A 292 -14.57 9.13 7.90
N GLY A 293 -14.20 8.52 9.03
CA GLY A 293 -13.21 9.07 9.96
C GLY A 293 -11.83 9.22 9.32
N CYS A 294 -11.42 8.28 8.48
CA CYS A 294 -10.19 8.34 7.70
C CYS A 294 -10.16 9.52 6.73
N LEU A 295 -11.29 9.82 6.07
CA LEU A 295 -11.40 10.99 5.18
C LEU A 295 -11.38 12.30 5.98
N VAL A 296 -12.15 12.41 7.07
CA VAL A 296 -12.16 13.63 7.91
C VAL A 296 -10.78 13.89 8.51
N PHE A 297 -10.12 12.86 9.05
CA PHE A 297 -8.75 12.98 9.54
C PHE A 297 -7.81 13.47 8.43
N ARG A 298 -7.86 12.91 7.22
CA ARG A 298 -6.96 13.30 6.12
C ARG A 298 -7.20 14.72 5.63
N LEU A 299 -8.41 15.29 5.79
CA LEU A 299 -8.67 16.71 5.56
C LEU A 299 -7.90 17.58 6.56
N THR A 300 -8.04 17.29 7.86
CA THR A 300 -7.40 18.06 8.94
C THR A 300 -5.88 17.91 8.97
N ASP A 301 -5.38 16.73 8.63
CA ASP A 301 -3.96 16.40 8.47
C ASP A 301 -3.37 17.14 7.25
N GLY A 302 -4.08 17.13 6.12
CA GLY A 302 -3.74 17.95 4.95
C GLY A 302 -3.69 19.44 5.28
N PHE A 303 -4.65 19.96 6.04
CA PHE A 303 -4.67 21.34 6.52
C PHE A 303 -3.44 21.66 7.38
N ALA A 304 -3.22 20.90 8.46
CA ALA A 304 -2.18 21.21 9.43
C ALA A 304 -0.77 21.20 8.85
N ARG A 305 -0.47 20.18 8.04
CA ARG A 305 0.84 20.00 7.38
C ARG A 305 1.16 21.15 6.44
N ASN A 306 0.19 21.56 5.63
CA ASN A 306 0.42 22.61 4.65
C ASN A 306 0.33 23.99 5.28
N ALA A 307 -0.38 24.19 6.40
CA ALA A 307 -0.27 25.41 7.19
C ALA A 307 1.14 25.62 7.78
N LEU A 308 1.80 24.54 8.25
CA LEU A 308 3.20 24.60 8.67
C LEU A 308 4.16 24.76 7.47
N LEU A 309 4.00 23.94 6.43
CA LEU A 309 4.93 23.89 5.29
C LEU A 309 4.83 25.12 4.38
N ALA A 310 3.67 25.78 4.30
CA ALA A 310 3.48 27.05 3.59
C ALA A 310 4.46 28.11 4.07
N ASN A 311 4.54 28.30 5.40
CA ASN A 311 5.36 29.33 6.03
C ASN A 311 6.71 28.79 6.50
N GLN A 312 7.15 27.58 6.10
CA GLN A 312 8.36 26.95 6.64
C GLN A 312 9.61 27.82 6.52
N ILE A 313 9.80 28.55 5.41
CA ILE A 313 10.93 29.48 5.29
C ILE A 313 10.74 30.71 6.19
N GLN A 314 9.53 31.22 6.35
CA GLN A 314 9.22 32.32 7.27
C GLN A 314 9.32 31.94 8.75
N LEU A 315 9.15 30.65 9.08
CA LEU A 315 9.34 30.10 10.43
C LEU A 315 10.81 29.80 10.71
N PHE A 316 11.54 29.29 9.71
CA PHE A 316 12.98 29.09 9.83
C PHE A 316 13.74 30.41 9.78
N GLN A 317 13.32 31.43 9.02
CA GLN A 317 14.10 32.64 8.82
C GLN A 317 14.41 33.40 10.12
N PRO A 318 13.46 33.78 11.00
CA PRO A 318 13.77 34.41 12.29
C PRO A 318 14.56 33.51 13.24
N LEU A 319 14.28 32.20 13.20
CA LEU A 319 14.92 31.19 14.04
C LEU A 319 16.40 31.00 13.65
N VAL A 320 16.68 30.90 12.36
CA VAL A 320 18.00 30.91 11.71
C VAL A 320 18.69 32.24 11.98
N GLU A 321 18.02 33.36 11.72
CA GLU A 321 18.58 34.70 11.86
C GLU A 321 18.99 35.02 13.30
N TRP A 322 18.20 34.61 14.30
CA TRP A 322 18.51 34.86 15.72
C TRP A 322 19.65 33.97 16.24
N VAL A 323 19.61 32.66 15.99
CA VAL A 323 20.70 31.73 16.38
C VAL A 323 22.01 32.13 15.66
N LEU A 324 21.93 32.55 14.39
CA LEU A 324 23.11 32.64 13.54
C LEU A 324 23.67 34.07 13.42
N ARG A 325 22.89 35.15 13.59
CA ARG A 325 23.46 36.49 13.91
C ARG A 325 24.30 36.45 15.19
N THR A 326 23.99 35.52 16.11
CA THR A 326 24.69 35.37 17.40
C THR A 326 25.96 34.49 17.30
N LEU A 327 26.06 33.58 16.31
CA LEU A 327 27.12 32.56 16.29
C LEU A 327 27.81 32.28 14.94
N CYS A 328 27.17 32.43 13.76
CA CYS A 328 27.70 31.88 12.50
C CYS A 328 27.39 32.64 11.19
N GLY A 329 26.55 33.67 11.18
CA GLY A 329 26.37 34.60 10.05
C GLY A 329 25.52 34.13 8.86
N PHE A 330 24.73 33.05 8.96
CA PHE A 330 23.92 32.57 7.82
C PHE A 330 22.58 33.30 7.62
N GLY A 331 22.08 33.32 6.38
CA GLY A 331 20.78 33.88 5.99
C GLY A 331 19.92 32.99 5.07
N SER A 332 19.24 33.60 4.08
CA SER A 332 18.12 33.02 3.30
C SER A 332 18.38 31.63 2.69
N ASN A 333 19.58 31.41 2.13
CA ASN A 333 19.99 30.11 1.61
C ASN A 333 19.88 29.01 2.70
N SER A 334 20.34 29.25 3.93
CA SER A 334 20.25 28.27 5.01
C SER A 334 18.82 27.94 5.43
N ALA A 335 17.86 28.88 5.34
CA ALA A 335 16.44 28.59 5.54
C ALA A 335 15.88 27.67 4.43
N GLN A 336 16.26 27.91 3.16
CA GLN A 336 15.92 27.02 2.03
C GLN A 336 16.55 25.62 2.18
N ARG A 337 17.78 25.54 2.71
CA ARG A 337 18.46 24.27 2.99
C ARG A 337 17.76 23.50 4.11
N ALA A 338 17.36 24.17 5.20
CA ALA A 338 16.58 23.56 6.28
C ALA A 338 15.23 23.01 5.79
N ALA A 339 14.50 23.77 4.96
CA ALA A 339 13.27 23.33 4.31
C ALA A 339 13.49 22.09 3.41
N LYS A 340 14.55 22.09 2.60
CA LYS A 340 14.93 20.93 1.77
C LYS A 340 15.27 19.70 2.64
N PHE A 341 16.08 19.84 3.70
CA PHE A 341 16.35 18.72 4.61
C PHE A 341 15.10 18.19 5.31
N LEU A 342 14.21 19.06 5.79
CA LEU A 342 12.92 18.64 6.38
C LEU A 342 12.08 17.84 5.37
N SER A 343 11.94 18.34 4.14
CA SER A 343 11.20 17.64 3.08
C SER A 343 11.83 16.28 2.72
N ALA A 344 13.15 16.15 2.76
CA ALA A 344 13.84 14.88 2.57
C ALA A 344 13.56 13.92 3.75
N SER A 345 13.67 14.38 5.00
CA SER A 345 13.33 13.58 6.19
C SER A 345 11.87 13.09 6.17
N CYS A 346 10.92 13.97 5.81
CA CYS A 346 9.51 13.63 5.63
C CYS A 346 9.25 12.63 4.49
N SER A 347 10.19 12.49 3.53
CA SER A 347 10.14 11.49 2.45
C SER A 347 10.71 10.13 2.86
N VAL A 348 11.69 10.09 3.78
CA VAL A 348 12.30 8.84 4.28
C VAL A 348 11.51 8.23 5.45
N ALA A 349 10.99 9.07 6.37
CA ALA A 349 10.30 8.62 7.57
C ALA A 349 9.11 7.65 7.34
N PRO A 350 8.29 7.78 6.27
CA PRO A 350 7.26 6.79 5.94
C PRO A 350 7.81 5.38 5.70
N LEU A 351 9.01 5.25 5.13
CA LEU A 351 9.65 3.96 4.90
C LEU A 351 10.08 3.32 6.21
N LEU A 352 10.79 4.10 7.05
CA LEU A 352 11.30 3.65 8.34
C LEU A 352 10.17 3.19 9.25
N LEU A 353 9.10 3.98 9.35
CA LEU A 353 7.99 3.67 10.24
C LEU A 353 7.01 2.64 9.66
N GLY A 354 6.90 2.53 8.33
CA GLY A 354 6.28 1.37 7.69
C GLY A 354 7.04 0.06 7.93
N ALA A 355 8.38 0.10 7.93
CA ALA A 355 9.20 -1.06 8.28
C ALA A 355 9.07 -1.44 9.77
N VAL A 356 9.14 -0.47 10.68
CA VAL A 356 8.89 -0.66 12.12
C VAL A 356 7.48 -1.23 12.36
N GLN A 357 6.45 -0.72 11.68
CA GLN A 357 5.08 -1.24 11.75
C GLN A 357 5.01 -2.72 11.36
N ARG A 358 5.70 -3.12 10.27
CA ARG A 358 5.74 -4.51 9.79
C ARG A 358 6.54 -5.43 10.72
N ILE A 359 7.68 -4.98 11.24
CA ILE A 359 8.57 -5.76 12.12
C ILE A 359 7.92 -6.01 13.49
N TYR A 360 7.39 -4.97 14.13
CA TYR A 360 6.82 -5.06 15.48
C TYR A 360 5.30 -5.34 15.49
N GLY A 361 4.67 -5.54 14.33
CA GLY A 361 3.25 -5.88 14.21
C GLY A 361 2.28 -4.81 14.73
N MET A 362 2.71 -3.54 14.76
CA MET A 362 1.94 -2.45 15.39
C MET A 362 0.56 -2.26 14.73
N ARG A 363 -0.47 -2.00 15.55
CA ARG A 363 -1.81 -1.64 15.04
C ARG A 363 -1.73 -0.31 14.29
N LEU A 364 -2.22 -0.28 13.05
CA LEU A 364 -2.17 0.90 12.18
C LEU A 364 -2.76 2.16 12.85
N SER A 365 -3.92 2.04 13.53
CA SER A 365 -4.53 3.17 14.24
C SER A 365 -3.65 3.72 15.38
N MET A 366 -2.96 2.86 16.12
CA MET A 366 -2.03 3.32 17.17
C MET A 366 -0.82 4.04 16.57
N LEU A 367 -0.30 3.59 15.42
CA LEU A 367 0.81 4.28 14.74
C LEU A 367 0.37 5.64 14.19
N VAL A 368 -0.84 5.75 13.61
CA VAL A 368 -1.43 7.05 13.25
C VAL A 368 -1.51 7.95 14.48
N LEU A 369 -2.16 7.50 15.56
CA LEU A 369 -2.39 8.33 16.76
C LEU A 369 -1.10 8.83 17.43
N VAL A 370 -0.09 7.96 17.59
CA VAL A 370 1.23 8.35 18.09
C VAL A 370 1.90 9.34 17.12
N GLY A 371 1.79 9.10 15.81
CA GLY A 371 2.26 10.01 14.78
C GLY A 371 1.65 11.41 14.89
N CYS A 372 0.32 11.49 14.94
CA CYS A 372 -0.41 12.76 15.07
C CYS A 372 -0.09 13.49 16.37
N PHE A 373 0.10 12.77 17.49
CA PHE A 373 0.47 13.37 18.76
C PHE A 373 1.87 14.01 18.70
N VAL A 374 2.85 13.30 18.11
CA VAL A 374 4.20 13.85 17.90
C VAL A 374 4.18 15.03 16.91
N GLU A 375 3.43 14.91 15.81
CA GLU A 375 3.25 15.97 14.81
C GLU A 375 2.67 17.24 15.46
N ALA A 376 1.54 17.11 16.17
CA ALA A 376 0.88 18.21 16.87
C ALA A 376 1.74 18.81 17.99
N LEU A 377 2.48 18.00 18.76
CA LEU A 377 3.39 18.49 19.81
C LEU A 377 4.53 19.32 19.21
N CYS A 378 5.13 18.89 18.10
CA CYS A 378 6.18 19.63 17.43
C CYS A 378 5.64 20.93 16.79
N THR A 379 4.47 20.89 16.14
CA THR A 379 3.83 22.10 15.59
C THR A 379 3.42 23.08 16.68
N ALA A 380 2.93 22.61 17.84
CA ALA A 380 2.62 23.44 18.99
C ALA A 380 3.87 24.11 19.56
N PHE A 381 4.98 23.37 19.69
CA PHE A 381 6.25 23.94 20.14
C PHE A 381 6.73 25.04 19.19
N THR A 382 6.76 24.80 17.87
CA THR A 382 7.13 25.79 16.86
C THR A 382 6.20 27.02 16.85
N GLY A 383 4.90 26.82 17.13
CA GLY A 383 3.96 27.93 17.32
C GLY A 383 4.27 28.78 18.56
N LEU A 384 4.58 28.14 19.68
CA LEU A 384 4.90 28.81 20.94
C LEU A 384 6.24 29.56 20.87
N THR A 385 7.27 29.02 20.20
CA THR A 385 8.54 29.73 20.01
C THR A 385 8.39 30.97 19.14
N GLY A 386 7.49 30.94 18.13
CA GLY A 386 7.18 32.10 17.30
C GLY A 386 6.26 33.13 17.97
N ALA A 387 5.37 32.72 18.87
CA ALA A 387 4.40 33.60 19.52
C ALA A 387 4.98 34.49 20.64
N ALA A 388 6.07 34.06 21.28
CA ALA A 388 6.52 34.62 22.55
C ALA A 388 7.96 35.16 22.50
N PRO A 389 8.18 36.44 22.12
CA PRO A 389 9.52 37.03 22.10
C PRO A 389 10.22 37.00 23.47
N ASN A 390 9.46 37.15 24.55
CA ASN A 390 9.98 37.02 25.92
C ASN A 390 10.35 35.57 26.29
N TRP A 391 9.74 34.55 25.65
CA TRP A 391 10.09 33.16 25.89
C TRP A 391 11.40 32.80 25.18
N ALA A 392 11.57 33.25 23.92
CA ALA A 392 12.87 33.16 23.24
C ALA A 392 13.98 33.80 24.09
N GLN A 393 13.77 35.03 24.57
CA GLN A 393 14.71 35.72 25.45
C GLN A 393 14.98 34.97 26.77
N ALA A 394 13.95 34.47 27.46
CA ALA A 394 14.09 33.72 28.71
C ALA A 394 14.79 32.36 28.54
N VAL A 395 14.69 31.75 27.37
CA VAL A 395 15.27 30.43 27.07
C VAL A 395 16.69 30.52 26.51
N THR A 396 17.07 31.61 25.82
CA THR A 396 18.45 31.90 25.35
C THR A 396 19.57 31.45 26.30
N PRO A 397 19.53 31.78 27.62
CA PRO A 397 20.69 31.57 28.49
C PRO A 397 20.99 30.09 28.72
N MET A 398 19.97 29.22 28.69
CA MET A 398 20.13 27.77 28.80
C MET A 398 20.48 27.09 27.48
N LEU A 399 20.12 27.71 26.35
CA LEU A 399 20.08 27.02 25.06
C LEU A 399 21.26 27.37 24.14
N LYS A 400 21.96 28.49 24.39
CA LYS A 400 23.12 29.06 23.67
C LYS A 400 24.21 28.14 23.10
N SER A 401 24.38 26.91 23.59
CA SER A 401 25.33 25.91 23.06
C SER A 401 24.69 24.79 22.23
N HIS A 402 23.36 24.70 22.19
CA HIS A 402 22.60 23.58 21.65
C HIS A 402 21.38 23.98 20.80
N GLU A 403 21.20 25.26 20.47
CA GLU A 403 20.01 25.80 19.78
C GLU A 403 19.70 25.07 18.48
N LEU A 404 20.70 24.95 17.59
CA LEU A 404 20.56 24.22 16.33
C LEU A 404 20.23 22.73 16.55
N ALA A 405 20.75 22.12 17.62
CA ALA A 405 20.50 20.70 17.92
C ALA A 405 19.05 20.49 18.38
N VAL A 406 18.52 21.34 19.27
CA VAL A 406 17.13 21.26 19.72
C VAL A 406 16.15 21.49 18.57
N ILE A 407 16.42 22.49 17.71
CA ILE A 407 15.61 22.75 16.51
C ILE A 407 15.63 21.54 15.57
N ALA A 408 16.81 20.98 15.27
CA ALA A 408 16.96 19.79 14.44
C ALA A 408 16.27 18.56 15.06
N THR A 409 16.28 18.42 16.39
CA THR A 409 15.55 17.37 17.11
C THR A 409 14.04 17.52 16.96
N ILE A 410 13.49 18.73 17.10
CA ILE A 410 12.04 18.99 16.93
C ILE A 410 11.61 18.70 15.49
N LEU A 411 12.39 19.15 14.50
CA LEU A 411 12.11 18.88 13.08
C LEU A 411 12.26 17.40 12.72
N GLY A 412 13.21 16.70 13.34
CA GLY A 412 13.34 15.25 13.25
C GLY A 412 12.14 14.51 13.83
N PHE A 413 11.66 14.90 15.01
CA PHE A 413 10.45 14.33 15.60
C PHE A 413 9.19 14.64 14.78
N TYR A 414 9.04 15.87 14.26
CA TYR A 414 7.96 16.20 13.32
C TYR A 414 8.01 15.30 12.08
N ALA A 415 9.19 15.09 11.48
CA ALA A 415 9.32 14.21 10.33
C ALA A 415 8.95 12.75 10.65
N LEU A 416 9.25 12.26 11.87
CA LEU A 416 8.80 10.95 12.35
C LEU A 416 7.28 10.90 12.55
N GLY A 417 6.66 11.92 13.17
CA GLY A 417 5.21 12.02 13.30
C GLY A 417 4.52 12.01 11.94
N TYR A 418 5.01 12.87 11.04
CA TYR A 418 4.60 12.94 9.64
C TYR A 418 4.69 11.58 8.94
N GLY A 419 5.81 10.87 9.11
CA GLY A 419 6.07 9.55 8.52
C GLY A 419 5.16 8.45 9.04
N ALA A 420 4.86 8.44 10.35
CA ALA A 420 3.99 7.46 10.99
C ALA A 420 2.57 7.52 10.42
N VAL A 421 2.01 8.73 10.33
CA VAL A 421 0.70 8.97 9.71
C VAL A 421 0.74 8.67 8.21
N THR A 422 1.75 9.16 7.47
CA THR A 422 1.82 9.01 6.00
C THR A 422 1.91 7.54 5.57
N SER A 423 2.60 6.70 6.36
CA SER A 423 2.72 5.26 6.09
C SER A 423 1.49 4.46 6.52
N ALA A 424 0.95 4.72 7.72
CA ALA A 424 -0.16 3.94 8.26
C ALA A 424 -1.54 4.35 7.71
N MET A 425 -1.75 5.63 7.40
CA MET A 425 -3.08 6.17 7.09
C MET A 425 -3.68 5.66 5.76
N PRO A 426 -2.92 5.54 4.65
CA PRO A 426 -3.43 4.94 3.42
C PRO A 426 -3.79 3.46 3.60
N ALA A 427 -2.99 2.72 4.38
CA ALA A 427 -3.24 1.31 4.69
C ALA A 427 -4.47 1.11 5.59
N LEU A 428 -4.68 2.00 6.58
CA LEU A 428 -5.87 2.02 7.43
C LEU A 428 -7.12 2.34 6.61
N THR A 429 -7.03 3.34 5.73
CA THR A 429 -8.12 3.74 4.83
C THR A 429 -8.50 2.61 3.87
N ARG A 430 -7.52 1.98 3.19
CA ARG A 430 -7.77 0.82 2.34
C ARG A 430 -8.45 -0.33 3.10
N LYS A 431 -7.97 -0.66 4.30
CA LYS A 431 -8.56 -1.72 5.16
C LYS A 431 -9.93 -1.37 5.76
N SER A 432 -10.47 -0.18 5.51
CA SER A 432 -11.82 0.21 5.97
C SER A 432 -12.92 -0.06 4.94
N ALA A 433 -12.58 -0.31 3.67
CA ALA A 433 -13.52 -0.61 2.58
C ALA A 433 -13.40 -2.07 2.10
N PRO A 434 -14.46 -2.66 1.51
CA PRO A 434 -14.35 -3.90 0.76
C PRO A 434 -13.51 -3.70 -0.52
N ASP A 435 -12.77 -4.73 -0.93
CA ASP A 435 -11.98 -4.72 -2.16
C ASP A 435 -12.87 -4.55 -3.41
N GLY A 436 -12.27 -4.02 -4.49
CA GLY A 436 -12.96 -3.69 -5.74
C GLY A 436 -13.17 -2.18 -5.91
N SER A 437 -14.21 -1.80 -6.67
CA SER A 437 -14.47 -0.41 -7.07
C SER A 437 -14.67 0.54 -5.89
N LEU A 438 -15.31 0.09 -4.81
CA LEU A 438 -15.55 0.87 -3.59
C LEU A 438 -14.23 1.30 -2.91
N CYS A 439 -13.28 0.38 -2.78
CA CYS A 439 -11.92 0.70 -2.30
C CYS A 439 -11.22 1.71 -3.21
N THR A 440 -11.31 1.55 -4.54
CA THR A 440 -10.72 2.51 -5.49
C THR A 440 -11.33 3.90 -5.36
N GLY A 441 -12.66 4.00 -5.23
CA GLY A 441 -13.37 5.27 -4.99
C GLY A 441 -12.95 5.92 -3.67
N LEU A 442 -12.88 5.15 -2.58
CA LEU A 442 -12.42 5.67 -1.28
C LEU A 442 -10.97 6.19 -1.34
N MET A 443 -10.07 5.49 -2.03
CA MET A 443 -8.68 5.94 -2.16
C MET A 443 -8.54 7.17 -3.08
N GLN A 444 -9.42 7.35 -4.07
CA GLN A 444 -9.49 8.61 -4.84
C GLN A 444 -10.01 9.77 -3.97
N ALA A 445 -11.04 9.54 -3.17
CA ALA A 445 -11.56 10.51 -2.21
C ALA A 445 -10.50 10.91 -1.17
N PHE A 446 -9.73 9.95 -0.65
CA PHE A 446 -8.64 10.18 0.29
C PHE A 446 -7.58 11.16 -0.26
N VAL A 447 -7.24 11.08 -1.55
CA VAL A 447 -6.31 12.00 -2.20
C VAL A 447 -6.97 13.35 -2.50
N ALA A 448 -8.21 13.38 -2.97
CA ALA A 448 -8.92 14.64 -3.23
C ALA A 448 -9.12 15.47 -1.94
N VAL A 449 -9.49 14.81 -0.84
CA VAL A 449 -9.70 15.42 0.47
C VAL A 449 -8.39 15.89 1.11
N LEU A 450 -7.27 15.17 0.88
CA LEU A 450 -5.92 15.65 1.22
C LEU A 450 -5.60 16.97 0.51
N THR A 451 -5.81 17.05 -0.81
CA THR A 451 -5.50 18.26 -1.59
C THR A 451 -6.41 19.43 -1.22
N ALA A 452 -7.69 19.19 -0.95
CA ALA A 452 -8.59 20.20 -0.41
C ALA A 452 -8.09 20.73 0.96
N GLY A 453 -7.69 19.83 1.86
CA GLY A 453 -7.07 20.18 3.14
C GLY A 453 -5.82 21.03 2.95
N ALA A 454 -4.93 20.64 2.03
CA ALA A 454 -3.71 21.38 1.71
C ALA A 454 -4.01 22.82 1.26
N ILE A 455 -4.96 23.02 0.34
CA ILE A 455 -5.37 24.35 -0.14
C ILE A 455 -5.90 25.21 1.01
N PHE A 456 -6.75 24.66 1.89
CA PHE A 456 -7.24 25.38 3.07
C PHE A 456 -6.12 25.71 4.08
N GLY A 457 -5.17 24.80 4.29
CA GLY A 457 -4.03 25.00 5.19
C GLY A 457 -3.12 26.14 4.73
N ILE A 458 -2.76 26.16 3.44
CA ILE A 458 -1.99 27.26 2.83
C ILE A 458 -2.77 28.57 2.89
N SER A 459 -4.09 28.53 2.63
CA SER A 459 -4.94 29.72 2.69
C SER A 459 -5.02 30.30 4.11
N ALA A 460 -5.05 29.46 5.15
CA ALA A 460 -4.99 29.89 6.55
C ALA A 460 -3.61 30.46 6.92
N ALA A 461 -2.53 29.88 6.41
CA ALA A 461 -1.18 30.41 6.60
C ALA A 461 -0.97 31.77 5.89
N ALA A 462 -1.53 31.93 4.68
CA ALA A 462 -1.56 33.19 3.94
C ALA A 462 -2.37 34.28 4.67
N LEU A 463 -3.51 33.92 5.25
CA LEU A 463 -4.34 34.83 6.06
C LEU A 463 -3.63 35.23 7.37
N ALA A 464 -2.94 34.31 8.02
CA ALA A 464 -2.13 34.62 9.20
C ALA A 464 -0.96 35.56 8.85
N GLN A 465 -0.29 35.32 7.71
CA GLN A 465 0.77 36.17 7.18
C GLN A 465 0.27 37.60 6.93
N SER A 466 -0.95 37.79 6.39
CA SER A 466 -1.52 39.12 6.12
C SER A 466 -1.86 39.94 7.38
N PHE A 467 -1.86 39.32 8.56
CA PHE A 467 -1.99 40.00 9.86
C PHE A 467 -0.66 40.01 10.66
N HIS A 468 0.43 39.50 10.08
CA HIS A 468 1.71 39.23 10.75
C HIS A 468 1.59 38.34 12.01
N GLN A 469 0.61 37.41 12.02
CA GLN A 469 0.32 36.50 13.13
C GLN A 469 0.63 35.04 12.77
N ASP A 470 1.80 34.74 12.19
CA ASP A 470 2.14 33.40 11.67
C ASP A 470 1.98 32.26 12.69
N HIS A 471 2.18 32.55 13.98
CA HIS A 471 1.95 31.60 15.06
C HIS A 471 0.47 31.14 15.17
N LEU A 472 -0.49 31.96 14.75
CA LEU A 472 -1.92 31.63 14.74
C LEU A 472 -2.22 30.53 13.72
N ALA A 473 -1.56 30.51 12.55
CA ALA A 473 -1.67 29.41 11.59
C ALA A 473 -1.23 28.08 12.24
N LEU A 474 -0.11 28.09 12.99
CA LEU A 474 0.38 26.91 13.70
C LEU A 474 -0.55 26.45 14.83
N LEU A 475 -1.17 27.38 15.57
CA LEU A 475 -2.21 27.05 16.54
C LEU A 475 -3.44 26.42 15.87
N THR A 476 -3.90 26.94 14.72
CA THR A 476 -5.00 26.31 13.97
C THR A 476 -4.62 24.95 13.39
N ALA A 477 -3.36 24.74 13.01
CA ALA A 477 -2.85 23.44 12.55
C ALA A 477 -2.89 22.39 13.68
N VAL A 478 -2.48 22.76 14.89
CA VAL A 478 -2.57 21.89 16.08
C VAL A 478 -4.02 21.55 16.40
N LEU A 479 -4.91 22.56 16.41
CA LEU A 479 -6.34 22.35 16.65
C LEU A 479 -6.98 21.45 15.57
N ALA A 480 -6.57 21.57 14.31
CA ALA A 480 -7.02 20.70 13.23
C ALA A 480 -6.57 19.25 13.46
N LEU A 481 -5.29 18.98 13.78
CA LEU A 481 -4.81 17.62 14.09
C LEU A 481 -5.58 17.01 15.27
N LEU A 482 -5.76 17.76 16.36
CA LEU A 482 -6.49 17.30 17.54
C LEU A 482 -7.97 16.99 17.22
N LEU A 483 -8.63 17.84 16.43
CA LEU A 483 -9.99 17.60 15.96
C LEU A 483 -10.08 16.36 15.05
N GLY A 484 -9.11 16.17 14.15
CA GLY A 484 -9.03 15.00 13.27
C GLY A 484 -8.88 13.69 14.06
N ILE A 485 -8.05 13.69 15.10
CA ILE A 485 -7.83 12.55 16.00
C ILE A 485 -9.16 12.07 16.64
N CYS A 486 -10.06 12.98 17.00
CA CYS A 486 -11.37 12.64 17.59
C CYS A 486 -12.28 11.82 16.66
N PHE A 487 -11.99 11.75 15.35
CA PHE A 487 -12.73 10.92 14.39
C PHE A 487 -12.11 9.53 14.17
N LEU A 488 -11.01 9.19 14.86
CA LEU A 488 -10.32 7.89 14.76
C LEU A 488 -10.41 7.05 16.04
N PRO A 489 -10.59 5.72 15.93
CA PRO A 489 -10.62 4.83 17.08
C PRO A 489 -9.20 4.59 17.66
N PRO A 490 -9.05 4.46 19.00
CA PRO A 490 -10.12 4.28 19.97
C PRO A 490 -10.61 5.57 20.66
N LEU A 491 -10.06 6.74 20.31
CA LEU A 491 -10.42 8.01 20.96
C LEU A 491 -11.79 8.54 20.54
N GLY A 492 -12.25 8.19 19.34
CA GLY A 492 -13.62 8.43 18.89
C GLY A 492 -13.93 7.74 17.56
N GLY A 493 -14.81 8.37 16.78
CA GLY A 493 -15.30 7.84 15.51
C GLY A 493 -16.38 8.75 14.91
N THR A 494 -16.59 8.71 13.60
CA THR A 494 -17.68 9.48 12.99
C THR A 494 -19.05 8.91 13.39
N PRO A 495 -20.03 9.73 13.80
CA PRO A 495 -21.39 9.25 14.03
C PRO A 495 -22.00 8.66 12.75
N ALA A 496 -22.69 7.51 12.83
CA ALA A 496 -23.30 6.83 11.67
C ALA A 496 -24.03 7.76 10.66
N PRO A 497 -24.93 8.70 11.06
CA PRO A 497 -25.59 9.59 10.12
C PRO A 497 -24.64 10.60 9.45
N TRP A 498 -23.52 10.96 10.08
CA TRP A 498 -22.47 11.78 9.49
C TRP A 498 -21.60 10.95 8.54
N ALA A 499 -21.19 9.74 8.94
CA ALA A 499 -20.43 8.81 8.10
C ALA A 499 -21.15 8.56 6.76
N ARG A 500 -22.45 8.28 6.82
CA ARG A 500 -23.31 8.13 5.63
C ARG A 500 -23.52 9.41 4.82
N ARG A 501 -23.26 10.61 5.34
CA ARG A 501 -23.25 11.86 4.55
C ARG A 501 -21.89 12.07 3.89
N ILE A 502 -20.81 11.86 4.64
CA ILE A 502 -19.41 12.00 4.20
C ILE A 502 -19.12 11.07 3.02
N LEU A 503 -19.41 9.77 3.11
CA LEU A 503 -19.11 8.82 2.02
C LEU A 503 -19.93 9.11 0.75
N ARG A 504 -21.19 9.55 0.88
CA ARG A 504 -21.99 9.93 -0.30
C ARG A 504 -21.46 11.17 -1.02
N TRP A 505 -20.97 12.17 -0.28
CA TRP A 505 -20.35 13.37 -0.86
C TRP A 505 -18.94 13.13 -1.41
N ALA A 506 -18.08 12.45 -0.64
CA ALA A 506 -16.66 12.31 -0.97
C ALA A 506 -16.36 11.17 -1.96
N VAL A 507 -17.16 10.10 -1.95
CA VAL A 507 -16.98 8.91 -2.82
C VAL A 507 -18.08 8.82 -3.89
N GLY A 508 -19.16 9.62 -3.79
CA GLY A 508 -20.25 9.64 -4.78
C GLY A 508 -21.25 8.48 -4.67
N LEU A 509 -21.23 7.71 -3.57
CA LEU A 509 -22.00 6.47 -3.44
C LEU A 509 -23.52 6.68 -3.50
N ARG A 510 -24.19 5.77 -4.19
CA ARG A 510 -25.65 5.61 -4.14
C ARG A 510 -26.08 4.97 -2.81
N PRO A 511 -27.34 5.16 -2.37
CA PRO A 511 -27.85 4.54 -1.14
C PRO A 511 -27.72 3.01 -1.13
N GLU A 512 -27.90 2.37 -2.29
CA GLU A 512 -27.74 0.93 -2.49
C GLU A 512 -26.30 0.45 -2.28
N GLU A 513 -25.31 1.17 -2.83
CA GLU A 513 -23.88 0.86 -2.72
C GLU A 513 -23.37 1.06 -1.28
N LEU A 514 -23.98 2.01 -0.57
CA LEU A 514 -23.73 2.23 0.86
C LEU A 514 -24.37 1.11 1.70
N ALA A 515 -25.56 0.63 1.34
CA ALA A 515 -26.22 -0.49 1.99
C ALA A 515 -25.50 -1.83 1.73
N THR A 516 -24.94 -2.06 0.53
CA THR A 516 -24.12 -3.26 0.28
C THR A 516 -22.80 -3.21 1.04
N TRP A 517 -22.19 -2.03 1.23
CA TRP A 517 -21.04 -1.89 2.15
C TRP A 517 -21.47 -2.16 3.61
N GLU A 518 -22.60 -1.63 4.07
CA GLU A 518 -23.15 -1.95 5.41
C GLU A 518 -23.44 -3.47 5.60
N THR A 519 -23.72 -4.24 4.54
CA THR A 519 -23.91 -5.70 4.64
C THR A 519 -22.66 -6.55 4.39
N HIS A 520 -21.69 -6.10 3.59
CA HIS A 520 -20.47 -6.86 3.27
C HIS A 520 -19.38 -6.80 4.36
N SER A 521 -19.56 -5.97 5.40
CA SER A 521 -18.61 -5.77 6.50
C SER A 521 -18.55 -6.94 7.52
N ASP A 522 -18.51 -8.20 7.07
CA ASP A 522 -18.24 -9.38 7.92
C ASP A 522 -16.92 -10.12 7.55
N SER A 523 -16.09 -9.53 6.67
CA SER A 523 -14.71 -9.96 6.41
C SER A 523 -13.79 -9.55 7.58
N GLY A 524 -13.78 -10.38 8.63
CA GLY A 524 -13.22 -10.07 9.95
C GLY A 524 -11.82 -9.43 9.97
N HIS A 525 -11.68 -8.37 10.78
CA HIS A 525 -10.50 -7.49 10.87
C HIS A 525 -9.18 -8.20 11.25
N ARG A 526 -8.44 -8.73 10.26
CA ARG A 526 -6.99 -8.91 10.38
C ARG A 526 -6.28 -7.57 10.13
N LEU A 527 -6.18 -6.77 11.21
CA LEU A 527 -5.36 -5.55 11.26
C LEU A 527 -3.85 -5.82 11.14
N LEU A 528 -3.42 -7.08 11.06
CA LEU A 528 -2.03 -7.52 10.88
C LEU A 528 -1.60 -7.58 9.40
N ALA A 529 -0.31 -7.85 9.17
CA ALA A 529 0.44 -7.63 7.93
C ALA A 529 -0.12 -8.23 6.62
N PRO A 530 0.30 -7.72 5.44
CA PRO A 530 0.21 -8.44 4.17
C PRO A 530 0.96 -9.78 4.25
N ARG A 531 0.38 -10.84 3.66
CA ARG A 531 0.96 -12.19 3.63
C ARG A 531 1.65 -12.44 2.29
N ASP A 532 2.79 -11.81 2.08
CA ASP A 532 3.67 -12.11 0.94
C ASP A 532 4.48 -13.36 1.27
N ALA A 533 3.93 -14.53 0.96
CA ALA A 533 4.62 -15.81 1.13
C ALA A 533 5.36 -16.20 -0.16
N ASN A 534 6.54 -15.60 -0.37
CA ASN A 534 7.69 -16.18 -1.09
C ASN A 534 8.87 -15.18 -1.07
N GLY A 535 9.76 -15.33 -0.10
CA GLY A 535 10.99 -14.54 0.02
C GLY A 535 12.14 -15.18 -0.76
N SER A 536 12.12 -15.09 -2.10
CA SER A 536 13.21 -15.55 -2.97
C SER A 536 13.37 -14.68 -4.23
N ASP A 537 12.28 -14.35 -4.91
CA ASP A 537 12.36 -13.89 -6.32
C ASP A 537 12.37 -12.36 -6.47
N ALA A 538 12.36 -11.61 -5.37
CA ALA A 538 12.11 -10.15 -5.34
C ALA A 538 13.23 -9.26 -5.91
N LEU A 539 14.33 -9.84 -6.41
CA LEU A 539 15.49 -9.11 -6.93
C LEU A 539 15.57 -9.11 -8.48
N ALA A 540 14.86 -10.02 -9.13
CA ALA A 540 14.92 -10.26 -10.57
C ALA A 540 13.71 -9.63 -11.30
N PRO A 541 13.83 -8.46 -11.98
CA PRO A 541 15.03 -7.63 -12.17
C PRO A 541 14.85 -6.20 -11.64
N LEU A 542 15.66 -5.81 -10.64
CA LEU A 542 15.68 -4.42 -10.14
C LEU A 542 16.35 -3.43 -11.12
N ALA A 543 17.34 -3.90 -11.89
CA ALA A 543 18.14 -3.11 -12.82
C ALA A 543 17.32 -2.21 -13.80
N PRO A 544 16.29 -2.70 -14.52
CA PRO A 544 15.48 -1.86 -15.40
C PRO A 544 14.63 -0.81 -14.67
N VAL A 545 14.50 -0.84 -13.34
CA VAL A 545 13.83 0.20 -12.54
C VAL A 545 14.82 1.27 -12.07
N LEU A 546 16.04 0.88 -11.69
CA LEU A 546 17.03 1.80 -11.09
C LEU A 546 17.35 3.00 -11.98
N TRP A 547 17.56 2.81 -13.29
CA TRP A 547 17.84 3.95 -14.19
C TRP A 547 16.63 4.90 -14.33
N ARG A 548 15.40 4.36 -14.33
CA ARG A 548 14.15 5.16 -14.38
C ARG A 548 14.03 6.05 -13.15
N LEU A 549 14.45 5.55 -11.98
CA LEU A 549 14.50 6.31 -10.74
C LEU A 549 15.55 7.43 -10.81
N VAL A 550 16.76 7.13 -11.30
CA VAL A 550 17.81 8.15 -11.47
C VAL A 550 17.33 9.31 -12.37
N LEU A 551 16.56 9.02 -13.43
CA LEU A 551 15.98 10.06 -14.28
C LEU A 551 14.83 10.87 -13.64
N LEU A 552 14.32 10.49 -12.47
CA LEU A 552 13.41 11.33 -11.68
C LEU A 552 14.15 12.34 -10.77
N LEU A 553 15.46 12.20 -10.57
CA LEU A 553 16.24 13.15 -9.75
C LEU A 553 16.10 14.61 -10.22
N PRO A 554 16.19 14.94 -11.53
CA PRO A 554 15.99 16.31 -12.01
C PRO A 554 14.57 16.83 -11.77
N PHE A 555 13.55 15.97 -11.94
CA PHE A 555 12.16 16.36 -11.66
C PHE A 555 11.94 16.66 -10.18
N TYR A 556 12.42 15.82 -9.25
CA TYR A 556 12.29 16.11 -7.82
C TYR A 556 13.09 17.37 -7.40
N ALA A 557 14.25 17.59 -8.03
CA ALA A 557 15.02 18.81 -7.86
C ALA A 557 14.30 20.05 -8.42
N ALA A 558 13.58 19.94 -9.54
CA ALA A 558 12.75 21.03 -10.08
C ALA A 558 11.51 21.29 -9.21
N ALA A 559 10.78 20.23 -8.83
CA ALA A 559 9.52 20.32 -8.08
C ALA A 559 9.70 21.02 -6.73
N ILE A 560 10.74 20.68 -5.95
CA ILE A 560 10.91 21.25 -4.61
C ILE A 560 11.15 22.77 -4.61
N GLN A 561 11.42 23.41 -5.75
CA GLN A 561 11.56 24.87 -5.82
C GLN A 561 10.24 25.61 -5.49
N TRP A 562 9.07 25.01 -5.73
CA TRP A 562 7.78 25.65 -5.46
C TRP A 562 7.55 25.92 -3.96
N THR A 563 8.12 25.08 -3.09
CA THR A 563 8.12 25.30 -1.62
C THR A 563 9.28 26.18 -1.12
N THR A 564 10.35 26.39 -1.90
CA THR A 564 11.58 27.04 -1.39
C THR A 564 12.04 28.26 -2.16
N SER A 565 12.59 28.07 -3.36
CA SER A 565 13.34 29.14 -4.03
C SER A 565 12.39 30.09 -4.76
N TRP A 566 11.24 29.58 -5.22
CA TRP A 566 10.12 30.39 -5.69
C TRP A 566 9.41 31.11 -4.56
N TYR A 567 9.28 30.50 -3.38
CA TYR A 567 8.77 31.19 -2.21
C TYR A 567 9.64 32.40 -1.85
N VAL A 568 10.98 32.22 -1.79
CA VAL A 568 11.90 33.35 -1.60
C VAL A 568 11.79 34.37 -2.73
N GLN A 569 11.59 33.94 -3.98
CA GLN A 569 11.37 34.83 -5.12
C GLN A 569 10.15 35.75 -4.93
N THR A 570 9.04 35.26 -4.33
CA THR A 570 7.85 36.09 -4.04
C THR A 570 8.15 37.28 -3.13
N LEU A 571 9.13 37.17 -2.23
CA LEU A 571 9.48 38.21 -1.26
C LEU A 571 10.21 39.41 -1.87
N TYR A 572 10.64 39.31 -3.14
CA TYR A 572 11.41 40.34 -3.86
C TYR A 572 10.73 40.76 -5.19
N LEU A 573 9.40 40.61 -5.25
CA LEU A 573 8.50 41.01 -6.34
C LEU A 573 7.41 41.93 -5.79
N ASP A 574 6.79 42.75 -6.64
CA ASP A 574 5.62 43.55 -6.24
C ASP A 574 4.43 42.62 -5.96
N ARG A 575 3.99 42.59 -4.70
CA ARG A 575 2.89 41.75 -4.22
C ARG A 575 1.54 42.48 -4.24
N ASN A 576 1.49 43.76 -4.57
CA ASN A 576 0.25 44.53 -4.66
C ASN A 576 -0.44 44.28 -6.01
N VAL A 577 -1.64 43.72 -5.96
CA VAL A 577 -2.48 43.49 -7.13
C VAL A 577 -3.83 44.17 -6.91
N ALA A 578 -4.10 45.20 -7.70
CA ALA A 578 -5.33 46.01 -7.63
C ALA A 578 -5.67 46.58 -6.24
N GLY A 579 -4.65 46.88 -5.42
CA GLY A 579 -4.81 47.42 -4.06
C GLY A 579 -4.84 46.35 -2.95
N PHE A 580 -4.66 45.08 -3.28
CA PHE A 580 -4.55 43.98 -2.31
C PHE A 580 -3.14 43.37 -2.32
N GLU A 581 -2.51 43.26 -1.15
CA GLU A 581 -1.21 42.61 -1.01
C GLU A 581 -1.35 41.09 -0.94
N ILE A 582 -0.81 40.38 -1.93
CA ILE A 582 -0.82 38.92 -2.00
C ILE A 582 0.20 38.32 -1.01
N PRO A 583 -0.21 37.44 -0.08
CA PRO A 583 0.72 36.74 0.80
C PRO A 583 1.65 35.80 0.03
N ALA A 584 2.92 35.76 0.45
CA ALA A 584 3.99 35.03 -0.20
C ALA A 584 3.69 33.54 -0.42
N CYS A 585 3.10 32.88 0.58
CA CYS A 585 2.78 31.46 0.50
C CYS A 585 1.54 31.13 -0.34
N LEU A 586 0.69 32.11 -0.71
CA LEU A 586 -0.58 31.85 -1.39
C LEU A 586 -0.40 31.23 -2.78
N LEU A 587 0.73 31.47 -3.47
CA LEU A 587 1.05 30.81 -4.74
C LEU A 587 1.20 29.28 -4.61
N GLN A 588 1.51 28.77 -3.42
CA GLN A 588 1.52 27.32 -3.15
C GLN A 588 0.09 26.75 -3.22
N ALA A 589 -0.93 27.51 -2.81
CA ALA A 589 -2.34 27.08 -2.93
C ALA A 589 -2.80 27.07 -4.39
N PHE A 590 -2.37 28.06 -5.18
CA PHE A 590 -2.59 28.08 -6.63
C PHE A 590 -1.96 26.86 -7.32
N GLU A 591 -0.75 26.47 -6.94
CA GLU A 591 -0.08 25.29 -7.47
C GLU A 591 -0.83 23.99 -7.12
N ARG A 592 -1.23 23.79 -5.85
CA ARG A 592 -2.05 22.63 -5.44
C ARG A 592 -3.40 22.58 -6.18
N LEU A 593 -4.02 23.73 -6.45
CA LEU A 593 -5.23 23.86 -7.26
C LEU A 593 -4.99 23.48 -8.73
N MET A 594 -3.91 23.98 -9.34
CA MET A 594 -3.53 23.64 -10.71
C MET A 594 -3.17 22.16 -10.87
N SER A 595 -2.58 21.53 -9.85
CA SER A 595 -2.24 20.10 -9.84
C SER A 595 -3.52 19.24 -9.84
N LEU A 596 -4.53 19.65 -9.05
CA LEU A 596 -5.86 19.04 -9.08
C LEU A 596 -6.57 19.25 -10.43
N ALA A 597 -6.52 20.46 -11.00
CA ALA A 597 -7.10 20.78 -12.31
C ALA A 597 -6.46 19.93 -13.42
N ALA A 598 -5.13 19.84 -13.46
CA ALA A 598 -4.39 19.00 -14.39
C ALA A 598 -4.75 17.52 -14.24
N LEU A 599 -4.77 16.98 -13.02
CA LEU A 599 -5.18 15.59 -12.77
C LEU A 599 -6.63 15.30 -13.22
N THR A 600 -7.56 16.25 -13.06
CA THR A 600 -8.94 16.08 -13.56
C THR A 600 -9.03 16.14 -15.09
N LEU A 601 -8.28 17.04 -15.74
CA LEU A 601 -8.21 17.13 -17.20
C LEU A 601 -7.57 15.89 -17.83
N LEU A 602 -6.52 15.34 -17.21
CA LEU A 602 -5.88 14.09 -17.64
C LEU A 602 -6.80 12.87 -17.49
N ARG A 603 -7.73 12.87 -16.50
CA ARG A 603 -8.77 11.84 -16.36
C ARG A 603 -9.91 11.99 -17.38
N ALA A 604 -10.25 13.22 -17.76
CA ALA A 604 -11.28 13.51 -18.77
C ALA A 604 -10.82 13.21 -20.22
N THR A 605 -9.51 12.98 -20.42
CA THR A 605 -8.90 12.76 -21.73
C THR A 605 -8.32 11.35 -21.85
N SER A 606 -8.00 10.92 -23.08
CA SER A 606 -7.35 9.62 -23.33
C SER A 606 -5.87 9.56 -22.89
N VAL A 607 -5.31 10.65 -22.33
CA VAL A 607 -3.89 10.81 -22.02
C VAL A 607 -3.37 9.79 -21.00
N LEU A 608 -4.20 9.35 -20.05
CA LEU A 608 -3.83 8.27 -19.13
C LEU A 608 -3.59 6.91 -19.82
N LYS A 609 -4.11 6.71 -21.04
CA LYS A 609 -3.85 5.52 -21.87
C LYS A 609 -2.53 5.58 -22.64
N TRP A 610 -1.81 6.70 -22.58
CA TRP A 610 -0.48 6.81 -23.23
C TRP A 610 0.55 5.98 -22.48
N LYS A 611 1.57 5.51 -23.21
CA LYS A 611 2.71 4.77 -22.63
C LYS A 611 3.34 5.55 -21.49
N THR A 612 3.70 4.86 -20.41
CA THR A 612 4.28 5.45 -19.20
C THR A 612 5.53 6.28 -19.50
N SER A 613 6.38 5.87 -20.45
CA SER A 613 7.56 6.64 -20.87
C SER A 613 7.20 7.96 -21.56
N THR A 614 6.14 7.99 -22.38
CA THR A 614 5.62 9.24 -22.99
C THR A 614 5.12 10.21 -21.91
N ARG A 615 4.44 9.70 -20.88
CA ARG A 615 3.95 10.52 -19.76
C ARG A 615 5.09 11.05 -18.88
N LEU A 616 6.11 10.24 -18.59
CA LEU A 616 7.31 10.67 -17.86
C LEU A 616 8.15 11.68 -18.65
N SER A 617 8.33 11.46 -19.96
CA SER A 617 9.04 12.39 -20.84
C SER A 617 8.30 13.73 -20.94
N LEU A 618 6.98 13.74 -21.19
CA LEU A 618 6.19 14.98 -21.25
C LEU A 618 6.14 15.72 -19.91
N GLY A 619 6.00 15.01 -18.79
CA GLY A 619 6.10 15.66 -17.47
C GLY A 619 7.48 16.25 -17.21
N SER A 620 8.56 15.58 -17.65
CA SER A 620 9.94 16.10 -17.54
C SER A 620 10.12 17.35 -18.43
N LEU A 621 9.49 17.38 -19.60
CA LEU A 621 9.49 18.54 -20.49
C LEU A 621 8.74 19.72 -19.86
N LEU A 622 7.56 19.48 -19.26
CA LEU A 622 6.81 20.50 -18.54
C LEU A 622 7.58 21.06 -17.33
N ALA A 623 8.32 20.21 -16.61
CA ALA A 623 9.21 20.65 -15.54
C ALA A 623 10.39 21.49 -16.08
N ALA A 624 10.96 21.11 -17.23
CA ALA A 624 11.97 21.94 -17.92
C ALA A 624 11.40 23.30 -18.33
N CYS A 625 10.19 23.34 -18.91
CA CYS A 625 9.50 24.59 -19.23
C CYS A 625 9.24 25.45 -17.98
N ALA A 626 8.83 24.85 -16.85
CA ALA A 626 8.64 25.55 -15.58
C ALA A 626 9.95 26.19 -15.08
N MET A 627 11.08 25.46 -15.17
CA MET A 627 12.40 25.97 -14.81
C MET A 627 12.90 27.05 -15.80
N PHE A 628 12.62 26.93 -17.09
CA PHE A 628 12.94 27.95 -18.10
C PHE A 628 12.18 29.27 -17.86
N VAL A 629 10.88 29.18 -17.59
CA VAL A 629 10.06 30.34 -17.18
C VAL A 629 10.64 30.95 -15.90
N SER A 630 10.94 30.13 -14.89
CA SER A 630 11.54 30.59 -13.63
C SER A 630 12.87 31.33 -13.83
N ALA A 631 13.72 30.86 -14.75
CA ALA A 631 14.96 31.53 -15.10
C ALA A 631 14.73 32.88 -15.79
N THR A 632 13.74 32.94 -16.71
CA THR A 632 13.39 34.15 -17.45
C THR A 632 12.76 35.21 -16.54
N VAL A 633 11.80 34.82 -15.70
CA VAL A 633 11.14 35.71 -14.73
C VAL A 633 12.14 36.21 -13.69
N GLU A 634 13.11 35.39 -13.26
CA GLU A 634 14.16 35.84 -12.34
C GLU A 634 15.12 36.84 -12.99
N TYR A 635 15.53 36.59 -14.24
CA TYR A 635 16.34 37.53 -15.01
C TYR A 635 15.62 38.89 -15.17
N TRP A 636 14.31 38.89 -15.45
CA TRP A 636 13.51 40.11 -15.48
C TRP A 636 13.37 40.75 -14.10
N ARG A 637 13.10 39.99 -13.03
CA ARG A 637 12.99 40.50 -11.65
C ARG A 637 14.26 41.22 -11.22
N LYS A 638 15.43 40.62 -11.46
CA LYS A 638 16.74 41.19 -11.09
C LYS A 638 17.01 42.52 -11.83
N ASN A 639 16.71 42.56 -13.13
CA ASN A 639 17.00 43.69 -14.01
C ASN A 639 15.93 44.81 -14.01
N ALA A 640 14.70 44.53 -13.57
CA ALA A 640 13.67 45.54 -13.41
C ALA A 640 14.01 46.56 -12.32
N THR A 641 13.35 47.71 -12.32
CA THR A 641 13.52 48.75 -11.30
C THR A 641 13.10 48.28 -9.91
N ARG A 642 13.49 49.03 -8.86
CA ARG A 642 13.04 48.79 -7.49
C ARG A 642 11.81 49.63 -7.17
N LEU A 643 10.95 49.14 -6.29
CA LEU A 643 9.76 49.87 -5.84
C LEU A 643 10.17 51.13 -5.06
N PRO A 644 9.47 52.28 -5.23
CA PRO A 644 9.78 53.49 -4.48
C PRO A 644 9.63 53.28 -2.96
N GLY A 645 10.73 53.39 -2.23
CA GLY A 645 10.80 53.15 -0.78
C GLY A 645 11.20 51.71 -0.39
N GLU A 646 11.28 50.78 -1.34
CA GLU A 646 11.61 49.36 -1.09
C GLU A 646 12.79 48.91 -1.96
N GLU A 647 14.01 49.35 -1.61
CA GLU A 647 15.23 49.16 -2.42
C GLU A 647 15.59 47.71 -2.76
N GLN A 648 15.02 46.72 -2.05
CA GLN A 648 15.20 45.30 -2.32
C GLN A 648 14.11 44.71 -3.24
N ILE A 649 12.92 45.31 -3.35
CA ILE A 649 11.77 44.69 -4.00
C ILE A 649 11.65 45.19 -5.45
N SER A 650 11.42 44.27 -6.38
CA SER A 650 11.33 44.55 -7.81
C SER A 650 9.93 45.07 -8.20
N THR A 651 9.85 46.01 -9.14
CA THR A 651 8.59 46.48 -9.74
C THR A 651 7.88 45.44 -10.60
N LEU A 652 8.48 44.27 -10.80
CA LEU A 652 7.85 43.15 -11.48
C LEU A 652 6.80 42.49 -10.56
N SER A 653 5.54 42.41 -11.02
CA SER A 653 4.45 41.84 -10.22
C SER A 653 4.59 40.33 -9.97
N ILE A 654 4.19 39.89 -8.78
CA ILE A 654 4.10 38.48 -8.35
C ILE A 654 3.32 37.58 -9.32
N LEU A 655 2.38 38.13 -10.10
CA LEU A 655 1.59 37.40 -11.10
C LEU A 655 2.46 36.74 -12.19
N TRP A 656 3.67 37.24 -12.44
CA TRP A 656 4.62 36.63 -13.39
C TRP A 656 5.11 35.24 -12.97
N LEU A 657 4.90 34.84 -11.71
CA LEU A 657 5.21 33.49 -11.23
C LEU A 657 4.09 32.47 -11.53
N LEU A 658 2.87 32.90 -11.86
CA LEU A 658 1.76 31.95 -12.10
C LEU A 658 2.06 30.89 -13.19
N PRO A 659 2.74 31.21 -14.32
CA PRO A 659 3.02 30.20 -15.34
C PRO A 659 4.01 29.11 -14.89
N GLN A 660 5.04 29.44 -14.10
CA GLN A 660 5.99 28.43 -13.57
C GLN A 660 5.31 27.50 -12.55
N PHE A 661 4.47 28.03 -11.65
CA PHE A 661 3.64 27.22 -10.74
C PHE A 661 2.63 26.35 -11.50
N ALA A 662 1.98 26.87 -12.55
CA ALA A 662 1.06 26.07 -13.38
C ALA A 662 1.77 24.95 -14.16
N LEU A 663 2.97 25.20 -14.69
CA LEU A 663 3.74 24.21 -15.46
C LEU A 663 4.30 23.08 -14.59
N ILE A 664 4.79 23.37 -13.37
CA ILE A 664 5.25 22.31 -12.47
C ILE A 664 4.07 21.47 -11.94
N ALA A 665 2.92 22.10 -11.65
CA ALA A 665 1.71 21.40 -11.26
C ALA A 665 1.21 20.43 -12.35
N ALA A 666 1.31 20.84 -13.62
CA ALA A 666 1.05 19.95 -14.76
C ALA A 666 2.09 18.81 -14.86
N ALA A 667 3.37 19.10 -14.64
CA ALA A 667 4.42 18.08 -14.59
C ALA A 667 4.20 17.03 -13.49
N GLU A 668 3.81 17.46 -12.29
CA GLU A 668 3.40 16.57 -11.18
C GLU A 668 2.26 15.64 -11.59
N ALA A 669 1.23 16.17 -12.25
CA ALA A 669 0.06 15.42 -12.71
C ALA A 669 0.39 14.36 -13.79
N PHE A 670 1.45 14.57 -14.59
CA PHE A 670 1.96 13.59 -15.53
C PHE A 670 2.86 12.54 -14.85
N ILE A 671 3.81 12.97 -14.01
CA ILE A 671 4.86 12.10 -13.46
C ILE A 671 4.36 11.23 -12.32
N TYR A 672 3.66 11.75 -11.30
CA TYR A 672 3.33 10.92 -10.13
C TYR A 672 2.45 9.71 -10.44
N PRO A 673 1.42 9.78 -11.31
CA PRO A 673 0.66 8.59 -11.69
C PRO A 673 1.47 7.63 -12.56
N ALA A 674 2.43 8.14 -13.34
CA ALA A 674 3.29 7.32 -14.20
C ALA A 674 4.43 6.63 -13.42
N SER A 675 4.97 7.26 -12.37
CA SER A 675 5.94 6.63 -11.47
C SER A 675 5.25 5.58 -10.58
N ALA A 676 4.02 5.82 -10.14
CA ALA A 676 3.24 4.87 -9.35
C ALA A 676 3.07 3.50 -10.06
N GLU A 677 2.98 3.46 -11.39
CA GLU A 677 2.84 2.23 -12.18
C GLU A 677 4.02 1.26 -11.98
N PHE A 678 5.27 1.74 -11.92
CA PHE A 678 6.43 0.89 -11.66
C PHE A 678 6.88 0.86 -10.19
N LEU A 679 6.57 1.90 -9.40
CA LEU A 679 6.83 1.92 -7.96
C LEU A 679 5.93 0.94 -7.19
N SER A 680 4.73 0.65 -7.70
CA SER A 680 3.78 -0.29 -7.07
C SER A 680 4.12 -1.77 -7.30
N LEU A 681 5.10 -2.10 -8.16
CA LEU A 681 5.52 -3.47 -8.46
C LEU A 681 6.03 -4.23 -7.22
N SER A 682 6.65 -3.53 -6.26
CA SER A 682 7.02 -4.10 -4.97
C SER A 682 7.20 -3.04 -3.89
N ALA A 683 7.09 -3.43 -2.62
CA ALA A 683 7.39 -2.53 -1.50
C ALA A 683 8.84 -1.99 -1.52
N LEU A 684 9.77 -2.74 -2.13
CA LEU A 684 11.17 -2.32 -2.31
C LEU A 684 11.31 -1.30 -3.44
N ALA A 685 10.57 -1.44 -4.55
CA ALA A 685 10.52 -0.43 -5.61
C ALA A 685 9.94 0.90 -5.08
N TYR A 686 8.83 0.85 -4.32
CA TYR A 686 8.25 2.01 -3.63
C TYR A 686 9.24 2.66 -2.66
N GLY A 687 9.97 1.84 -1.88
CA GLY A 687 11.02 2.30 -0.98
C GLY A 687 12.15 3.05 -1.69
N LEU A 688 12.65 2.50 -2.81
CA LEU A 688 13.67 3.16 -3.62
C LEU A 688 13.16 4.47 -4.24
N GLY A 689 11.89 4.54 -4.66
CA GLY A 689 11.26 5.78 -5.14
C GLY A 689 11.31 6.91 -4.10
N CYS A 690 10.89 6.61 -2.87
CA CYS A 690 10.90 7.58 -1.78
C CYS A 690 12.34 7.95 -1.34
N ALA A 691 13.27 6.99 -1.35
CA ALA A 691 14.69 7.24 -1.09
C ALA A 691 15.35 8.11 -2.15
N VAL A 692 14.96 7.98 -3.43
CA VAL A 692 15.44 8.79 -4.55
C VAL A 692 14.84 10.20 -4.54
N GLN A 693 13.57 10.36 -4.16
CA GLN A 693 12.99 11.67 -3.89
C GLN A 693 13.72 12.37 -2.74
N ALA A 694 13.99 11.66 -1.64
CA ALA A 694 14.74 12.20 -0.51
C ALA A 694 16.18 12.57 -0.88
N SER A 695 16.88 11.73 -1.65
CA SER A 695 18.27 11.99 -2.04
C SER A 695 18.39 13.15 -3.03
N ALA A 696 17.46 13.32 -3.98
CA ALA A 696 17.39 14.51 -4.83
C ALA A 696 17.32 15.80 -4.00
N VAL A 697 16.38 15.85 -3.04
CA VAL A 697 16.13 17.04 -2.24
C VAL A 697 17.28 17.31 -1.25
N ALA A 698 17.81 16.27 -0.59
CA ALA A 698 18.93 16.39 0.32
C ALA A 698 20.25 16.77 -0.39
N ALA A 699 20.54 16.16 -1.55
CA ALA A 699 21.70 16.52 -2.36
C ALA A 699 21.62 17.97 -2.85
N LEU A 700 20.41 18.45 -3.19
CA LEU A 700 20.19 19.85 -3.53
C LEU A 700 20.39 20.78 -2.33
N GLY A 701 19.94 20.40 -1.12
CA GLY A 701 20.21 21.12 0.13
C GLY A 701 21.68 21.15 0.55
N LEU A 702 22.47 20.17 0.12
CA LEU A 702 23.94 20.20 0.22
C LEU A 702 24.55 21.11 -0.83
N LEU A 703 24.18 20.94 -2.11
CA LEU A 703 24.68 21.72 -3.25
C LEU A 703 24.47 23.23 -3.08
N LEU A 704 23.32 23.64 -2.53
CA LEU A 704 23.05 25.04 -2.20
C LEU A 704 24.12 25.67 -1.27
N GLY A 705 24.77 24.89 -0.41
CA GLY A 705 25.84 25.38 0.46
C GLY A 705 27.13 25.76 -0.30
N TYR A 706 27.31 25.23 -1.51
CA TYR A 706 28.45 25.51 -2.40
C TYR A 706 28.10 26.57 -3.46
N LEU A 707 26.85 26.65 -3.91
CA LEU A 707 26.38 27.61 -4.94
C LEU A 707 26.16 29.04 -4.41
N LYS A 708 27.04 29.55 -3.53
CA LYS A 708 26.85 30.85 -2.86
C LYS A 708 26.75 32.04 -3.83
N ASP A 709 27.50 32.01 -4.93
CA ASP A 709 27.49 33.06 -5.97
C ASP A 709 26.16 33.12 -6.76
N TRP A 710 25.38 32.03 -6.73
CA TRP A 710 24.09 31.93 -7.41
C TRP A 710 22.93 32.09 -6.43
N ILE A 711 23.06 31.52 -5.23
CA ILE A 711 22.07 31.57 -4.16
C ILE A 711 22.81 32.05 -2.89
N PRO A 712 22.99 33.38 -2.73
CA PRO A 712 23.68 33.94 -1.58
C PRO A 712 22.82 33.87 -0.32
N GLU A 713 23.47 34.08 0.82
CA GLU A 713 22.83 34.07 2.14
C GLU A 713 22.18 35.43 2.48
N SER A 714 22.67 36.53 1.91
CA SER A 714 22.20 37.91 2.09
C SER A 714 20.86 38.19 1.38
N SER A 715 20.89 38.36 0.05
CA SER A 715 19.75 38.79 -0.77
C SER A 715 19.77 38.16 -2.17
N PRO A 716 18.64 37.66 -2.71
CA PRO A 716 18.55 37.20 -4.10
C PRO A 716 18.97 38.24 -5.15
N ASN A 717 18.98 39.53 -4.81
CA ASN A 717 19.45 40.60 -5.69
C ASN A 717 20.96 40.53 -5.98
N GLU A 718 21.75 40.07 -5.02
CA GLU A 718 23.19 39.83 -5.20
C GLU A 718 23.44 38.55 -6.01
N GLY A 719 22.52 37.58 -5.91
CA GLY A 719 22.62 36.25 -6.49
C GLY A 719 22.27 36.13 -7.97
N HIS A 720 22.34 34.89 -8.45
CA HIS A 720 22.00 34.46 -9.80
C HIS A 720 21.13 33.18 -9.76
N TYR A 721 19.93 33.33 -9.21
CA TYR A 721 18.91 32.28 -9.21
C TYR A 721 18.49 31.91 -10.65
N ASP A 722 18.63 32.84 -11.62
CA ASP A 722 18.47 32.61 -13.06
C ASP A 722 19.36 31.46 -13.56
N LYS A 723 20.66 31.49 -13.23
CA LYS A 723 21.64 30.43 -13.60
C LYS A 723 21.29 29.10 -12.96
N PHE A 724 20.87 29.11 -11.70
CA PHE A 724 20.41 27.93 -10.97
C PHE A 724 19.18 27.28 -11.64
N TYR A 725 18.16 28.08 -11.98
CA TYR A 725 16.98 27.58 -12.69
C TYR A 725 17.32 27.08 -14.10
N PHE A 726 18.26 27.70 -14.83
CA PHE A 726 18.74 27.16 -16.11
C PHE A 726 19.40 25.78 -15.96
N CYS A 727 20.17 25.51 -14.90
CA CYS A 727 20.74 24.18 -14.65
C CYS A 727 19.69 23.12 -14.27
N LEU A 728 18.62 23.51 -13.57
CA LEU A 728 17.47 22.61 -13.36
C LEU A 728 16.69 22.36 -14.66
N CYS A 729 16.58 23.36 -15.53
CA CYS A 729 15.99 23.21 -16.87
C CYS A 729 16.79 22.21 -17.73
N THR A 730 18.11 22.39 -17.88
CA THR A 730 18.93 21.51 -18.73
C THR A 730 18.98 20.06 -18.24
N SER A 731 18.98 19.84 -16.91
CA SER A 731 18.89 18.49 -16.34
C SER A 731 17.50 17.84 -16.56
N CYS A 732 16.41 18.61 -16.51
CA CYS A 732 15.07 18.13 -16.88
C CYS A 732 14.94 17.83 -18.39
N LEU A 733 15.56 18.63 -19.27
CA LEU A 733 15.66 18.32 -20.70
C LEU A 733 16.46 17.04 -20.96
N GLY A 734 17.56 16.82 -20.22
CA GLY A 734 18.32 15.56 -20.26
C GLY A 734 17.46 14.35 -19.91
N ALA A 735 16.70 14.41 -18.80
CA ALA A 735 15.75 13.36 -18.43
C ALA A 735 14.64 13.16 -19.49
N THR A 736 14.10 14.26 -20.04
CA THR A 736 13.09 14.25 -21.11
C THR A 736 13.57 13.44 -22.33
N LEU A 737 14.78 13.75 -22.81
CA LEU A 737 15.40 13.09 -23.96
C LEU A 737 15.69 11.61 -23.66
N LEU A 738 16.15 11.28 -22.46
CA LEU A 738 16.45 9.89 -22.09
C LEU A 738 15.18 9.03 -21.91
N PHE A 739 14.10 9.57 -21.34
CA PHE A 739 12.79 8.89 -21.32
C PHE A 739 12.17 8.72 -22.71
N PHE A 740 12.54 9.57 -23.69
CA PHE A 740 12.09 9.45 -25.08
C PHE A 740 12.94 8.45 -25.88
N ALA A 741 14.27 8.49 -25.73
CA ALA A 741 15.23 7.64 -26.44
C ALA A 741 15.23 6.18 -25.95
N PHE A 742 14.89 5.96 -24.67
CA PHE A 742 14.74 4.64 -24.07
C PHE A 742 13.27 4.40 -23.66
N PRO A 743 12.35 4.28 -24.63
CA PRO A 743 10.95 4.01 -24.34
C PRO A 743 10.80 2.61 -23.73
N PHE A 744 9.76 2.41 -22.91
CA PHE A 744 9.57 1.11 -22.28
C PHE A 744 9.11 0.06 -23.30
N SER A 745 9.91 -1.01 -23.44
CA SER A 745 9.37 -2.34 -23.64
C SER A 745 8.48 -2.69 -22.45
N GLY A 746 7.30 -3.23 -22.74
CA GLY A 746 6.36 -3.80 -21.77
C GLY A 746 6.56 -5.29 -21.63
#